data_AF-A0A1H9QJX6-F1
#
_entry.id   AF-A0A1H9QJX6-F1
#
_cell.length_a   1.000
_cell.length_b   1.000
_cell.length_c   1.000
_cell.angle_alpha   90.00
_cell.angle_beta   90.00
_cell.angle_gamma   90.00
#
_symmetry.space_group_name_H-M   'P 1'
#
loop_
_entity.id
_entity.type
_entity.pdbx_description
1 polymer ?
#
loop_
_entity_poly.entity_id
_entity_poly.type
_entity_poly.pdbx_seq_one_letter_code
_entity_poly.pdbx_strand_id
1 'polypeptide(L)'
;MKMKRKSSLLLLTLLITQACFFNYPTIAAEEISDQLSEDEISSGVILEDNEINEIDNLEVNLPSLDDEKIKETESLKEEEQNTYQEKEVVQQHKIEPTVEEIPVTVQQKNEVSQLSVTDIVSVQTEAELRAELADIDNIPGETKVITITSNMQLNAAIPITLNHQKNVVIQGTSETVVLQAAAGQKHFTVNGTGAASLTFKNLTLKGAMEDSYAATEQLDLATITNATNGGGVVGTYINGEVHFDHVTFTQNKSARYTGNASAFEVNAKKATFEQCLFLTNFSGEGGAAIRLDSGNNENTILEINNTSFINNASSGSNIAGGAIYLKGGTNPATIQHSYFAKNQNKAGGKIMAGGGAIGIAQGSRPITIDYSVFKENSVHEPNPEDTGFFPGLVSDGGAFYANRGAGPLKITHSTFEQNTAYDEGGAVSFVLSDNPENLIENSTFVGNTSQGLQPADGIDGAGAIEISGNSSITSYATIVSNTFYDNTAEKGKSARGNKGAAVSYIYGAGRVENNLMSGNRADATVTEEMNFYLDTRSKNNVSVAANVIDQEATAVYGVLPFGLLQLGQETAGKAGSVPVQTIPIRPEGLADDVGVTDLSVDQNGHKRSTTNQDVGAIEIKWVKYVTNLTGSDWSLARPSNYDGRTYYETENPMELYQVYNTDEAVTTFVKPNEPEQKVFVGWNTEADGSGTSYSADTANGLIASENLTLYGQWEDVKVDTYHVYYDGNGANTGDNPVDAKEYLLEDTVAIQDLGNLSYSNHQFTGWNTKADGTGKFFAPNASFAVNEWLAEFNADRSMTLYAQWKMEEVPEKPILPNDKMDKEAGQNSPQKVEKEKAQLPQTSEKTNHGFILLGMLLVMLTGKQVIKNKQHTE
;
A
#
# COMPACT_ATOMS: atom_id res chain seq x y z
N MET A 1 -63.52 28.87 -20.64
CA MET A 1 -63.98 28.91 -22.06
C MET A 1 -63.13 27.91 -22.86
N LYS A 2 -63.63 27.35 -23.98
CA LYS A 2 -63.02 26.35 -24.92
C LYS A 2 -61.56 25.86 -24.62
N MET A 3 -61.35 24.59 -24.26
CA MET A 3 -60.90 23.44 -25.12
C MET A 3 -59.38 23.40 -25.40
N LYS A 4 -58.64 22.27 -25.46
CA LYS A 4 -58.88 20.79 -25.26
C LYS A 4 -57.50 20.16 -24.90
N ARG A 5 -57.36 19.17 -23.99
CA ARG A 5 -57.36 17.69 -24.20
C ARG A 5 -56.38 17.21 -25.31
N LYS A 6 -55.62 16.10 -25.18
CA LYS A 6 -55.68 14.86 -24.34
C LYS A 6 -54.29 14.13 -24.47
N SER A 7 -53.84 13.07 -23.76
CA SER A 7 -54.34 12.09 -22.75
C SER A 7 -53.12 11.68 -21.87
N SER A 8 -53.18 11.51 -20.53
CA SER A 8 -53.64 10.32 -19.73
C SER A 8 -52.72 9.08 -19.85
N LEU A 9 -52.44 8.29 -18.79
CA LEU A 9 -53.23 7.89 -17.60
C LEU A 9 -52.27 7.64 -16.39
N LEU A 10 -52.40 8.25 -15.18
CA LEU A 10 -53.26 7.92 -13.99
C LEU A 10 -52.93 6.57 -13.29
N LEU A 11 -53.09 6.32 -11.96
CA LEU A 11 -53.24 7.07 -10.66
C LEU A 11 -53.29 5.98 -9.51
N LEU A 12 -53.45 6.13 -8.18
CA LEU A 12 -53.67 7.16 -7.13
C LEU A 12 -53.24 6.47 -5.77
N THR A 13 -52.29 6.92 -4.94
CA THR A 13 -52.27 8.01 -3.91
C THR A 13 -53.20 7.87 -2.69
N LEU A 14 -52.65 8.00 -1.46
CA LEU A 14 -53.14 8.69 -0.21
C LEU A 14 -52.21 8.27 0.97
N LEU A 15 -51.55 9.07 1.83
CA LEU A 15 -51.55 10.51 2.20
C LEU A 15 -52.59 10.91 3.29
N ILE A 16 -52.20 11.77 4.28
CA ILE A 16 -52.92 12.44 5.44
C ILE A 16 -52.52 11.84 6.83
N THR A 17 -52.14 12.56 7.91
CA THR A 17 -51.86 14.00 8.24
C THR A 17 -50.97 14.17 9.51
N GLN A 18 -50.49 15.40 9.79
CA GLN A 18 -49.81 15.85 11.03
C GLN A 18 -50.77 16.18 12.21
N ALA A 19 -50.27 16.15 13.48
CA ALA A 19 -50.67 17.03 14.61
C ALA A 19 -49.67 16.92 15.79
N CYS A 20 -49.75 17.80 16.81
CA CYS A 20 -48.76 17.94 17.93
C CYS A 20 -49.40 17.98 19.34
N PHE A 21 -48.54 18.00 20.39
CA PHE A 21 -48.71 18.47 21.80
C PHE A 21 -48.80 17.47 23.00
N PHE A 22 -47.69 17.43 23.78
CA PHE A 22 -47.53 17.53 25.25
C PHE A 22 -48.12 16.54 26.31
N ASN A 23 -47.20 16.11 27.21
CA ASN A 23 -47.30 15.77 28.66
C ASN A 23 -47.99 14.50 29.23
N TYR A 24 -47.17 13.71 29.96
CA TYR A 24 -47.29 13.13 31.33
C TYR A 24 -48.66 13.06 32.06
N PRO A 25 -48.92 12.05 32.94
CA PRO A 25 -47.95 11.54 33.94
C PRO A 25 -47.97 10.01 34.27
N THR A 26 -47.14 9.66 35.26
CA THR A 26 -46.95 8.33 35.89
C THR A 26 -48.14 7.81 36.69
N ILE A 27 -48.28 6.48 36.77
CA ILE A 27 -49.01 5.75 37.82
C ILE A 27 -48.13 4.59 38.30
N ALA A 28 -48.15 4.30 39.61
CA ALA A 28 -47.48 3.16 40.24
C ALA A 28 -48.49 2.04 40.59
N ALA A 29 -47.98 0.83 40.83
CA ALA A 29 -48.72 -0.28 41.43
C ALA A 29 -47.79 -1.03 42.41
N GLU A 30 -48.35 -1.46 43.53
CA GLU A 30 -47.60 -2.03 44.67
C GLU A 30 -47.55 -3.57 44.65
N GLU A 31 -46.64 -4.08 45.49
CA GLU A 31 -46.52 -5.42 46.08
C GLU A 31 -47.58 -6.49 45.75
N ILE A 32 -47.10 -7.68 45.37
CA ILE A 32 -47.56 -8.93 45.98
C ILE A 32 -46.33 -9.67 46.52
N SER A 33 -46.34 -9.93 47.83
CA SER A 33 -45.45 -10.87 48.51
C SER A 33 -45.94 -12.30 48.29
N ASP A 34 -45.03 -13.27 48.14
CA ASP A 34 -45.03 -14.42 49.06
C ASP A 34 -43.69 -15.16 49.09
N GLN A 35 -43.42 -15.80 50.23
CA GLN A 35 -42.25 -16.62 50.49
C GLN A 35 -42.47 -18.07 50.03
N LEU A 36 -41.38 -18.79 49.74
CA LEU A 36 -41.22 -20.19 50.15
C LEU A 36 -39.73 -20.54 50.28
N SER A 37 -39.45 -21.68 50.92
CA SER A 37 -38.23 -21.91 51.70
C SER A 37 -37.26 -22.95 51.12
N GLU A 38 -36.19 -23.15 51.89
CA GLU A 38 -35.03 -24.04 51.75
C GLU A 38 -35.32 -25.52 51.40
N ASP A 39 -34.22 -26.17 50.97
CA ASP A 39 -33.76 -27.53 51.33
C ASP A 39 -33.77 -28.73 50.35
N GLU A 40 -32.53 -29.26 50.21
CA GLU A 40 -32.09 -30.67 50.16
C GLU A 40 -32.35 -31.61 48.95
N ILE A 41 -31.56 -32.70 48.98
CA ILE A 41 -31.61 -33.97 48.23
C ILE A 41 -31.12 -33.87 46.75
N SER A 42 -29.90 -34.25 46.36
CA SER A 42 -29.06 -35.46 46.62
C SER A 42 -29.31 -36.62 45.64
N SER A 43 -28.28 -37.45 45.44
CA SER A 43 -28.10 -38.51 44.41
C SER A 43 -28.05 -38.00 42.95
N GLY A 44 -27.10 -38.39 42.09
CA GLY A 44 -25.93 -39.25 42.29
C GLY A 44 -26.14 -40.68 41.77
N VAL A 45 -25.69 -40.91 40.52
CA VAL A 45 -25.54 -42.24 39.91
C VAL A 45 -24.18 -42.26 39.21
N ILE A 46 -23.32 -43.19 39.63
CA ILE A 46 -22.13 -43.60 38.87
C ILE A 46 -22.55 -44.78 38.00
N LEU A 47 -22.08 -44.82 36.75
CA LEU A 47 -22.01 -46.03 35.93
C LEU A 47 -20.60 -46.12 35.37
N GLU A 48 -19.92 -47.21 35.69
CA GLU A 48 -18.64 -47.63 35.11
C GLU A 48 -18.91 -48.59 33.94
N ASP A 49 -17.96 -48.69 33.00
CA ASP A 49 -17.73 -49.79 32.07
C ASP A 49 -18.88 -50.21 31.07
N ASN A 50 -18.64 -50.52 29.79
CA ASN A 50 -17.44 -51.08 29.17
C ASN A 50 -17.43 -50.94 27.61
N GLU A 51 -16.27 -51.25 27.02
CA GLU A 51 -15.99 -51.76 25.65
C GLU A 51 -16.98 -51.56 24.47
N ILE A 52 -16.48 -50.97 23.37
CA ILE A 52 -16.62 -51.52 22.01
C ILE A 52 -15.24 -51.45 21.31
N ASN A 53 -14.84 -52.53 20.65
CA ASN A 53 -13.60 -52.65 19.88
C ASN A 53 -13.80 -52.51 18.36
N GLU A 54 -12.70 -52.28 17.64
CA GLU A 54 -12.46 -52.64 16.22
C GLU A 54 -13.46 -52.20 15.14
N ILE A 55 -13.03 -51.25 14.29
CA ILE A 55 -13.15 -51.41 12.83
C ILE A 55 -11.75 -51.28 12.24
N ASP A 56 -11.42 -52.20 11.34
CA ASP A 56 -10.06 -52.47 10.89
C ASP A 56 -9.74 -51.83 9.51
N ASN A 57 -8.44 -51.60 9.28
CA ASN A 57 -7.73 -51.40 8.02
C ASN A 57 -8.49 -50.95 6.75
N LEU A 58 -8.16 -49.75 6.25
CA LEU A 58 -8.28 -49.40 4.83
C LEU A 58 -7.03 -48.64 4.34
N GLU A 59 -5.96 -49.38 4.03
CA GLU A 59 -4.85 -48.84 3.24
C GLU A 59 -5.34 -48.47 1.83
N VAL A 60 -5.12 -47.22 1.40
CA VAL A 60 -5.19 -46.83 -0.01
C VAL A 60 -3.83 -46.30 -0.42
N ASN A 61 -3.08 -47.16 -1.10
CA ASN A 61 -1.71 -46.93 -1.54
C ASN A 61 -1.69 -46.00 -2.77
N LEU A 62 -0.96 -44.88 -2.68
CA LEU A 62 -0.59 -44.02 -3.82
C LEU A 62 0.92 -43.70 -3.76
N PRO A 63 1.58 -43.53 -4.91
CA PRO A 63 2.95 -44.04 -5.07
C PRO A 63 4.04 -43.06 -4.67
N SER A 64 5.14 -43.63 -4.14
CA SER A 64 6.46 -43.02 -4.16
C SER A 64 6.94 -42.81 -5.61
N LEU A 65 7.58 -41.67 -5.89
CA LEU A 65 8.33 -41.42 -7.12
C LEU A 65 9.80 -41.14 -6.79
N ASP A 66 10.69 -41.70 -7.61
CA ASP A 66 12.04 -42.09 -7.21
C ASP A 66 13.06 -40.97 -6.98
N ASP A 67 14.02 -41.25 -6.09
CA ASP A 67 15.27 -40.50 -5.86
C ASP A 67 16.25 -40.60 -7.07
N GLU A 68 15.89 -40.08 -8.24
CA GLU A 68 16.86 -39.88 -9.32
C GLU A 68 16.69 -38.55 -10.09
N LYS A 69 16.68 -37.42 -9.36
CA LYS A 69 16.97 -36.11 -9.97
C LYS A 69 17.67 -35.05 -9.10
N ILE A 70 18.41 -35.48 -8.07
CA ILE A 70 19.33 -34.60 -7.34
C ILE A 70 20.63 -34.42 -8.15
N LYS A 71 20.62 -33.46 -9.09
CA LYS A 71 21.80 -32.76 -9.67
C LYS A 71 21.38 -31.80 -10.79
N GLU A 72 21.14 -30.52 -10.44
CA GLU A 72 21.43 -29.29 -11.22
C GLU A 72 20.75 -28.07 -10.58
N THR A 73 21.27 -27.56 -9.45
CA THR A 73 21.12 -26.12 -9.07
C THR A 73 22.13 -25.63 -8.01
N GLU A 74 23.28 -26.28 -7.84
CA GLU A 74 24.43 -25.70 -7.11
C GLU A 74 25.35 -24.92 -8.09
N SER A 75 24.92 -23.73 -8.50
CA SER A 75 25.75 -22.70 -9.15
C SER A 75 25.03 -21.35 -9.14
N LEU A 76 25.76 -20.24 -9.28
CA LEU A 76 25.25 -18.86 -9.26
C LEU A 76 24.77 -18.34 -7.89
N LYS A 77 25.66 -18.46 -6.88
CA LYS A 77 25.74 -17.52 -5.73
C LYS A 77 27.17 -17.00 -5.56
N GLU A 78 27.72 -16.39 -6.60
CA GLU A 78 29.00 -15.66 -6.55
C GLU A 78 29.18 -14.78 -7.81
N GLU A 79 28.64 -13.55 -7.80
CA GLU A 79 29.11 -12.36 -8.55
C GLU A 79 28.11 -11.19 -8.38
N GLU A 80 28.26 -10.39 -7.30
CA GLU A 80 27.92 -8.94 -7.30
C GLU A 80 28.50 -8.23 -6.05
N GLN A 81 29.81 -8.29 -5.89
CA GLN A 81 30.58 -7.32 -5.09
C GLN A 81 31.76 -6.81 -5.90
N ASN A 82 32.08 -5.52 -5.73
CA ASN A 82 33.15 -4.77 -6.40
C ASN A 82 32.99 -4.56 -7.92
N THR A 83 32.30 -3.50 -8.33
CA THR A 83 33.02 -2.29 -8.80
C THR A 83 32.09 -1.11 -9.12
N TYR A 84 32.09 -0.10 -8.27
CA TYR A 84 31.82 1.28 -8.69
C TYR A 84 32.91 2.20 -8.12
N GLN A 85 33.58 2.93 -9.00
CA GLN A 85 34.55 3.97 -8.69
C GLN A 85 33.95 5.30 -9.11
N GLU A 86 34.01 6.31 -8.25
CA GLU A 86 33.47 7.63 -8.54
C GLU A 86 34.16 8.27 -9.76
N LYS A 87 33.34 8.94 -10.57
CA LYS A 87 33.79 9.95 -11.53
C LYS A 87 32.89 11.17 -11.41
N GLU A 88 33.28 12.08 -10.54
CA GLU A 88 32.70 13.42 -10.53
C GLU A 88 32.85 14.07 -11.92
N VAL A 89 31.73 14.49 -12.51
CA VAL A 89 31.73 15.41 -13.66
C VAL A 89 31.20 16.75 -13.16
N VAL A 90 32.13 17.61 -12.76
CA VAL A 90 31.83 18.94 -12.22
C VAL A 90 31.20 19.82 -13.31
N GLN A 91 29.88 20.02 -13.25
CA GLN A 91 29.22 21.14 -13.91
C GLN A 91 28.92 22.25 -12.90
N GLN A 92 29.69 23.34 -12.98
CA GLN A 92 29.40 24.54 -12.21
C GLN A 92 28.24 25.32 -12.85
N HIS A 93 27.09 25.36 -12.19
CA HIS A 93 26.13 26.44 -12.36
C HIS A 93 26.12 27.33 -11.12
N LYS A 94 26.45 28.61 -11.32
CA LYS A 94 26.65 29.59 -10.26
C LYS A 94 25.39 30.43 -10.09
N ILE A 95 24.73 30.31 -8.94
CA ILE A 95 23.61 31.17 -8.53
C ILE A 95 23.98 31.83 -7.21
N GLU A 96 23.94 33.16 -7.16
CA GLU A 96 24.26 33.96 -5.98
C GLU A 96 22.96 34.42 -5.28
N PRO A 97 22.77 34.17 -3.98
CA PRO A 97 21.65 34.72 -3.23
C PRO A 97 21.97 36.15 -2.76
N THR A 98 21.22 37.14 -3.26
CA THR A 98 21.22 38.50 -2.68
C THR A 98 20.45 38.50 -1.36
N VAL A 99 21.12 38.84 -0.26
CA VAL A 99 20.50 39.05 1.06
C VAL A 99 20.30 40.55 1.29
N GLU A 100 19.09 40.95 1.69
CA GLU A 100 18.75 42.34 2.01
C GLU A 100 18.96 42.60 3.52
N GLU A 101 19.77 43.59 3.87
CA GLU A 101 20.17 43.84 5.27
C GLU A 101 19.10 44.60 6.07
N ILE A 102 18.68 44.02 7.21
CA ILE A 102 17.91 44.74 8.24
C ILE A 102 18.80 44.91 9.49
N PRO A 103 19.14 46.14 9.91
CA PRO A 103 20.08 46.37 11.00
C PRO A 103 19.40 46.27 12.38
N VAL A 104 19.81 45.30 13.21
CA VAL A 104 19.42 45.21 14.63
C VAL A 104 20.63 45.49 15.51
N THR A 105 20.66 46.66 16.14
CA THR A 105 21.73 47.03 17.09
C THR A 105 21.59 46.30 18.41
N VAL A 106 22.43 45.29 18.65
CA VAL A 106 22.60 44.65 19.96
C VAL A 106 23.67 45.39 20.76
N GLN A 107 23.34 45.89 21.95
CA GLN A 107 24.36 46.32 22.90
C GLN A 107 24.97 45.10 23.59
N GLN A 108 26.28 44.86 23.37
CA GLN A 108 27.00 43.83 24.09
C GLN A 108 27.09 44.18 25.59
N LYS A 109 26.40 43.39 26.41
CA LYS A 109 26.67 43.28 27.84
C LYS A 109 27.50 42.00 28.03
N ASN A 110 28.79 42.14 28.30
CA ASN A 110 29.70 41.01 28.41
C ASN A 110 29.44 40.19 29.68
N GLU A 111 28.62 39.15 29.56
CA GLU A 111 28.65 38.01 30.46
C GLU A 111 29.57 36.97 29.83
N VAL A 112 30.70 36.69 30.48
CA VAL A 112 31.66 35.68 30.02
C VAL A 112 31.07 34.31 30.38
N SER A 113 30.56 33.60 29.39
CA SER A 113 30.20 32.20 29.53
C SER A 113 31.45 31.41 29.95
N GLN A 114 31.38 30.78 31.13
CA GLN A 114 32.41 29.84 31.53
C GLN A 114 32.33 28.63 30.59
N LEU A 115 33.39 28.42 29.81
CA LEU A 115 33.59 27.18 29.08
C LEU A 115 33.56 26.02 30.09
N SER A 116 32.58 25.13 29.94
CA SER A 116 32.51 23.89 30.72
C SER A 116 33.77 23.07 30.41
N VAL A 117 34.60 22.88 31.43
CA VAL A 117 35.77 21.99 31.32
C VAL A 117 35.22 20.57 31.20
N THR A 118 35.53 19.92 30.08
CA THR A 118 35.25 18.50 29.85
C THR A 118 36.54 17.72 30.10
N ASP A 119 36.51 16.81 31.07
CA ASP A 119 37.56 15.83 31.28
C ASP A 119 37.36 14.66 30.29
N ILE A 120 38.40 14.26 29.56
CA ILE A 120 38.29 13.24 28.50
C ILE A 120 39.40 12.21 28.67
N VAL A 121 39.01 10.97 28.96
CA VAL A 121 39.92 9.83 29.15
C VAL A 121 39.57 8.73 28.15
N SER A 122 40.58 7.98 27.69
CA SER A 122 40.40 6.79 26.85
C SER A 122 40.82 5.53 27.62
N VAL A 123 40.05 4.45 27.51
CA VAL A 123 40.28 3.18 28.21
C VAL A 123 40.22 1.99 27.25
N GLN A 124 40.90 0.90 27.60
CA GLN A 124 40.98 -0.33 26.81
C GLN A 124 40.56 -1.59 27.59
N THR A 125 40.63 -1.54 28.91
CA THR A 125 40.42 -2.69 29.80
C THR A 125 39.37 -2.42 30.88
N GLU A 126 38.75 -3.50 31.40
CA GLU A 126 37.81 -3.42 32.52
C GLU A 126 38.44 -2.74 33.75
N ALA A 127 39.74 -2.94 33.98
CA ALA A 127 40.47 -2.37 35.12
C ALA A 127 40.58 -0.84 35.02
N GLU A 128 40.88 -0.30 33.83
CA GLU A 128 40.93 1.15 33.59
C GLU A 128 39.53 1.76 33.70
N LEU A 129 38.52 1.15 33.07
CA LEU A 129 37.13 1.63 33.15
C LEU A 129 36.63 1.65 34.61
N ARG A 130 36.95 0.64 35.42
CA ARG A 130 36.65 0.62 36.86
C ARG A 130 37.41 1.71 37.64
N ALA A 131 38.66 2.01 37.30
CA ALA A 131 39.41 3.08 37.94
C ALA A 131 38.82 4.46 37.64
N GLU A 132 38.50 4.74 36.37
CA GLU A 132 37.95 6.02 35.94
C GLU A 132 36.56 6.32 36.51
N LEU A 133 35.76 5.29 36.77
CA LEU A 133 34.44 5.37 37.40
C LEU A 133 34.49 5.39 38.94
N ALA A 134 35.59 4.92 39.55
CA ALA A 134 35.77 4.95 41.00
C ALA A 134 36.17 6.34 41.53
N ASP A 135 36.80 7.17 40.70
CA ASP A 135 37.26 8.53 41.05
C ASP A 135 36.30 9.65 40.57
N ILE A 136 35.05 9.29 40.25
CA ILE A 136 34.15 10.16 39.48
C ILE A 136 33.62 11.39 40.24
N ASP A 137 33.63 11.36 41.57
CA ASP A 137 33.38 12.54 42.41
C ASP A 137 34.48 13.63 42.27
N ASN A 138 35.72 13.25 41.93
CA ASN A 138 36.91 14.12 42.00
C ASN A 138 37.28 14.83 40.68
N ILE A 139 36.45 14.72 39.65
CA ILE A 139 36.78 15.16 38.28
C ILE A 139 37.01 16.69 38.19
N PRO A 140 37.97 17.18 37.39
CA PRO A 140 38.35 18.60 37.37
C PRO A 140 37.34 19.52 36.65
N GLY A 141 36.36 18.96 35.95
CA GLY A 141 35.39 19.68 35.12
C GLY A 141 33.92 19.48 35.50
N GLU A 142 33.02 19.93 34.64
CA GLU A 142 31.55 19.76 34.79
C GLU A 142 31.02 18.50 34.09
N THR A 143 31.81 17.91 33.19
CA THR A 143 31.51 16.64 32.51
C THR A 143 32.77 15.79 32.43
N LYS A 144 32.68 14.48 32.70
CA LYS A 144 33.72 13.49 32.36
C LYS A 144 33.24 12.58 31.23
N VAL A 145 34.09 12.40 30.22
CA VAL A 145 33.86 11.53 29.06
C VAL A 145 34.88 10.40 29.08
N ILE A 146 34.40 9.17 29.26
CA ILE A 146 35.22 7.95 29.23
C ILE A 146 34.98 7.27 27.89
N THR A 147 36.00 7.29 27.02
CA THR A 147 35.95 6.71 25.68
C THR A 147 36.56 5.32 25.68
N ILE A 148 35.74 4.30 25.46
CA ILE A 148 36.15 2.91 25.36
C ILE A 148 36.60 2.64 23.93
N THR A 149 37.85 2.21 23.77
CA THR A 149 38.52 2.07 22.46
C THR A 149 38.68 0.61 21.99
N SER A 150 38.24 -0.36 22.79
CA SER A 150 38.31 -1.80 22.49
C SER A 150 37.26 -2.61 23.23
N ASN A 151 36.91 -3.78 22.68
CA ASN A 151 35.95 -4.70 23.29
C ASN A 151 36.43 -5.21 24.66
N MET A 152 35.52 -5.38 25.60
CA MET A 152 35.81 -5.87 26.95
C MET A 152 34.92 -7.06 27.33
N GLN A 153 35.51 -8.04 28.01
CA GLN A 153 34.77 -9.02 28.82
C GLN A 153 34.69 -8.47 30.25
N LEU A 154 33.48 -8.33 30.79
CA LEU A 154 33.23 -7.80 32.13
C LEU A 154 33.05 -8.94 33.12
N ASN A 155 34.05 -9.16 33.97
CA ASN A 155 34.09 -10.29 34.91
C ASN A 155 33.08 -10.16 36.06
N ALA A 156 32.62 -8.95 36.34
CA ALA A 156 31.54 -8.63 37.27
C ALA A 156 30.81 -7.35 36.81
N ALA A 157 29.67 -7.02 37.41
CA ALA A 157 29.04 -5.72 37.18
C ALA A 157 29.99 -4.56 37.54
N ILE A 158 29.95 -3.48 36.76
CA ILE A 158 30.67 -2.24 37.03
C ILE A 158 29.75 -1.29 37.83
N PRO A 159 30.07 -0.97 39.10
CA PRO A 159 29.30 0.01 39.85
C PRO A 159 29.58 1.42 39.32
N ILE A 160 28.52 2.21 39.14
CA ILE A 160 28.58 3.64 38.86
C ILE A 160 27.82 4.32 40.00
N THR A 161 28.50 5.18 40.77
CA THR A 161 27.92 5.84 41.95
C THR A 161 28.01 7.35 41.79
N LEU A 162 26.86 8.01 41.59
CA LEU A 162 26.81 9.44 41.25
C LEU A 162 26.16 10.25 42.39
N ASN A 163 26.98 10.79 43.29
CA ASN A 163 26.51 11.68 44.37
C ASN A 163 26.74 13.17 44.06
N HIS A 164 27.42 13.47 42.94
CA HIS A 164 27.69 14.80 42.43
C HIS A 164 26.63 15.31 41.44
N GLN A 165 26.77 16.57 41.02
CA GLN A 165 25.92 17.24 40.02
C GLN A 165 26.54 17.27 38.61
N LYS A 166 27.83 16.90 38.49
CA LYS A 166 28.61 16.89 37.24
C LYS A 166 28.23 15.70 36.35
N ASN A 167 28.20 15.89 35.04
CA ASN A 167 27.72 14.89 34.09
C ASN A 167 28.77 13.83 33.75
N VAL A 168 28.31 12.67 33.30
CA VAL A 168 29.15 11.52 32.94
C VAL A 168 28.72 10.97 31.59
N VAL A 169 29.68 10.78 30.68
CA VAL A 169 29.47 10.11 29.39
C VAL A 169 30.38 8.88 29.32
N ILE A 170 29.81 7.70 29.10
CA ILE A 170 30.52 6.46 28.83
C ILE A 170 30.24 6.11 27.37
N GLN A 171 31.23 6.26 26.50
CA GLN A 171 31.05 6.13 25.05
C GLN A 171 32.02 5.13 24.43
N GLY A 172 31.60 4.41 23.39
CA GLY A 172 32.52 3.71 22.49
C GLY A 172 33.09 4.66 21.43
N THR A 173 34.22 4.29 20.82
CA THR A 173 34.70 4.94 19.58
C THR A 173 33.72 4.74 18.42
N SER A 174 32.98 3.64 18.44
CA SER A 174 31.89 3.28 17.54
C SER A 174 31.07 2.16 18.20
N GLU A 175 29.82 1.96 17.77
CA GLU A 175 28.93 0.94 18.31
C GLU A 175 29.46 -0.50 18.24
N THR A 176 30.46 -0.75 17.39
CA THR A 176 31.19 -2.02 17.28
C THR A 176 32.00 -2.36 18.54
N VAL A 177 32.16 -1.40 19.47
CA VAL A 177 32.76 -1.62 20.79
C VAL A 177 31.78 -2.43 21.65
N VAL A 178 32.09 -3.71 21.83
CA VAL A 178 31.28 -4.66 22.61
C VAL A 178 31.78 -4.73 24.05
N LEU A 179 30.89 -4.46 25.00
CA LEU A 179 31.03 -4.84 26.41
C LEU A 179 30.19 -6.09 26.63
N GLN A 180 30.84 -7.22 26.88
CA GLN A 180 30.17 -8.49 27.13
C GLN A 180 30.14 -8.80 28.63
N ALA A 181 28.96 -9.04 29.19
CA ALA A 181 28.81 -9.42 30.60
C ALA A 181 29.07 -10.93 30.79
N ALA A 182 29.87 -11.28 31.80
CA ALA A 182 30.02 -12.67 32.22
C ALA A 182 28.68 -13.28 32.71
N ALA A 183 28.57 -14.61 32.63
CA ALA A 183 27.41 -15.32 33.14
C ALA A 183 27.19 -15.04 34.65
N GLY A 184 25.94 -14.75 35.01
CA GLY A 184 25.51 -14.30 36.33
C GLY A 184 25.60 -12.78 36.57
N GLN A 185 26.22 -12.00 35.68
CA GLN A 185 26.57 -10.59 35.91
C GLN A 185 25.72 -9.62 35.07
N LYS A 186 25.50 -8.40 35.59
CA LYS A 186 25.03 -7.24 34.80
C LYS A 186 26.24 -6.53 34.16
N HIS A 187 26.03 -5.64 33.19
CA HIS A 187 27.12 -4.76 32.70
C HIS A 187 27.43 -3.69 33.74
N PHE A 188 26.40 -2.94 34.15
CA PHE A 188 26.53 -1.80 35.03
C PHE A 188 25.48 -1.82 36.15
N THR A 189 25.86 -1.34 37.33
CA THR A 189 24.93 -1.06 38.43
C THR A 189 24.99 0.43 38.75
N VAL A 190 23.98 1.16 38.31
CA VAL A 190 23.90 2.63 38.41
C VAL A 190 23.17 3.01 39.70
N ASN A 191 23.86 3.71 40.59
CA ASN A 191 23.30 4.20 41.85
C ASN A 191 23.67 5.65 42.09
N GLY A 192 22.93 6.35 42.96
CA GLY A 192 23.38 7.64 43.48
C GLY A 192 22.27 8.52 44.04
N THR A 193 22.69 9.64 44.62
CA THR A 193 21.80 10.67 45.17
C THR A 193 21.92 12.03 44.49
N GLY A 194 22.91 12.20 43.60
CA GLY A 194 23.09 13.39 42.78
C GLY A 194 22.03 13.50 41.66
N ALA A 195 21.97 14.65 41.00
CA ALA A 195 20.99 14.92 39.93
C ALA A 195 21.67 15.18 38.57
N ALA A 196 22.85 14.60 38.36
CA ALA A 196 23.57 14.67 37.10
C ALA A 196 22.92 13.82 35.99
N SER A 197 23.37 14.05 34.76
CA SER A 197 23.13 13.15 33.63
C SER A 197 24.22 12.08 33.57
N LEU A 198 23.81 10.82 33.42
CA LEU A 198 24.64 9.70 32.99
C LEU A 198 24.23 9.30 31.58
N THR A 199 25.15 9.40 30.62
CA THR A 199 24.91 9.08 29.22
C THR A 199 25.77 7.92 28.75
N PHE A 200 25.15 6.92 28.13
CA PHE A 200 25.85 5.86 27.40
C PHE A 200 25.71 6.13 25.89
N LYS A 201 26.83 6.10 25.14
CA LYS A 201 26.83 6.33 23.69
C LYS A 201 27.60 5.29 22.89
N ASN A 202 27.17 5.01 21.66
CA ASN A 202 27.95 4.27 20.67
C ASN A 202 28.54 2.94 21.20
N LEU A 203 27.72 2.09 21.82
CA LEU A 203 28.19 0.87 22.50
C LEU A 203 27.25 -0.32 22.25
N THR A 204 27.82 -1.53 22.23
CA THR A 204 27.07 -2.78 22.29
C THR A 204 27.21 -3.44 23.66
N LEU A 205 26.10 -3.53 24.40
CA LEU A 205 25.97 -4.19 25.69
C LEU A 205 25.43 -5.61 25.48
N LYS A 206 26.37 -6.56 25.34
CA LYS A 206 26.09 -7.97 25.05
C LYS A 206 25.97 -8.82 26.33
N GLY A 207 24.84 -9.49 26.54
CA GLY A 207 24.65 -10.40 27.66
C GLY A 207 25.27 -11.79 27.44
N ALA A 208 24.74 -12.77 28.19
CA ALA A 208 25.25 -14.15 28.22
C ALA A 208 24.29 -15.19 27.57
N MET A 209 23.32 -14.76 26.77
CA MET A 209 22.61 -15.68 25.87
C MET A 209 23.55 -16.17 24.76
N GLU A 210 23.42 -17.43 24.35
CA GLU A 210 24.26 -18.03 23.31
C GLU A 210 24.01 -17.40 21.92
N ASP A 211 25.02 -17.41 21.06
CA ASP A 211 24.97 -16.79 19.72
C ASP A 211 24.02 -17.54 18.75
N SER A 212 23.70 -18.80 19.05
CA SER A 212 22.67 -19.61 18.38
C SER A 212 21.31 -18.91 18.34
N TYR A 213 20.90 -18.27 19.43
CA TYR A 213 19.63 -17.56 19.54
C TYR A 213 19.63 -16.22 18.79
N ALA A 214 20.79 -15.55 18.68
CA ALA A 214 20.94 -14.31 17.91
C ALA A 214 20.91 -14.55 16.39
N ALA A 215 21.08 -15.81 15.95
CA ALA A 215 20.97 -16.22 14.55
C ALA A 215 19.54 -16.69 14.18
N THR A 216 18.58 -16.75 15.11
CA THR A 216 17.19 -17.09 14.78
C THR A 216 16.38 -15.86 14.39
N GLU A 217 15.52 -16.02 13.39
CA GLU A 217 14.58 -14.98 12.96
C GLU A 217 13.56 -14.63 14.05
N GLN A 218 13.18 -15.63 14.85
CA GLN A 218 12.30 -15.53 16.02
C GLN A 218 12.83 -16.47 17.11
N LEU A 219 12.79 -16.05 18.37
CA LEU A 219 13.24 -16.84 19.52
C LEU A 219 12.31 -18.03 19.77
N ASP A 220 12.83 -19.25 19.68
CA ASP A 220 12.13 -20.43 20.20
C ASP A 220 12.15 -20.43 21.74
N LEU A 221 10.98 -20.20 22.33
CA LEU A 221 10.83 -20.11 23.79
C LEU A 221 10.93 -21.45 24.50
N ALA A 222 10.87 -22.59 23.78
CA ALA A 222 10.98 -23.92 24.36
C ALA A 222 12.45 -24.34 24.62
N THR A 223 13.40 -23.83 23.83
CA THR A 223 14.84 -24.15 23.99
C THR A 223 15.57 -23.25 25.00
N ILE A 224 15.06 -22.06 25.31
CA ILE A 224 15.74 -21.10 26.22
C ILE A 224 15.72 -21.60 27.67
N THR A 225 16.80 -22.27 28.10
CA THR A 225 16.94 -22.77 29.47
C THR A 225 17.08 -21.65 30.51
N ASN A 226 16.35 -21.75 31.62
CA ASN A 226 16.26 -20.75 32.71
C ASN A 226 17.51 -20.64 33.61
N ALA A 227 18.70 -21.01 33.14
CA ALA A 227 19.82 -21.39 34.00
C ALA A 227 20.70 -20.24 34.54
N THR A 228 20.82 -19.10 33.85
CA THR A 228 21.75 -18.03 34.27
C THR A 228 21.34 -16.65 33.76
N ASN A 229 21.42 -15.66 34.66
CA ASN A 229 21.35 -14.23 34.29
C ASN A 229 22.59 -13.83 33.46
N GLY A 230 22.51 -12.74 32.70
CA GLY A 230 23.67 -12.16 32.03
C GLY A 230 23.32 -10.91 31.23
N GLY A 231 23.98 -9.81 31.54
CA GLY A 231 23.82 -8.51 30.90
C GLY A 231 22.66 -7.65 31.42
N GLY A 232 22.72 -6.38 31.06
CA GLY A 232 21.78 -5.31 31.38
C GLY A 232 22.38 -4.22 32.28
N VAL A 233 21.65 -3.12 32.43
CA VAL A 233 21.95 -1.97 33.30
C VAL A 233 20.83 -1.83 34.33
N VAL A 234 21.17 -1.83 35.61
CA VAL A 234 20.18 -1.83 36.71
C VAL A 234 20.57 -0.90 37.87
N GLY A 235 19.63 -0.52 38.73
CA GLY A 235 19.92 0.14 40.01
C GLY A 235 19.00 1.31 40.38
N THR A 236 19.45 2.20 41.26
CA THR A 236 18.62 3.27 41.86
C THR A 236 19.31 4.64 41.83
N TYR A 237 18.83 5.52 40.94
CA TYR A 237 19.36 6.87 40.71
C TYR A 237 18.24 7.94 40.65
N ILE A 238 17.36 7.92 41.65
CA ILE A 238 16.06 8.63 41.70
C ILE A 238 16.06 10.14 41.38
N ASN A 239 17.19 10.82 41.57
CA ASN A 239 17.31 12.27 41.37
C ASN A 239 17.92 12.65 40.00
N GLY A 240 18.66 11.74 39.38
CA GLY A 240 19.40 11.99 38.15
C GLY A 240 18.78 11.30 36.94
N GLU A 241 19.36 11.56 35.77
CA GLU A 241 18.81 11.14 34.49
C GLU A 241 19.76 10.20 33.76
N VAL A 242 19.23 9.14 33.15
CA VAL A 242 20.01 8.15 32.42
C VAL A 242 19.62 8.18 30.94
N HIS A 243 20.59 8.41 30.07
CA HIS A 243 20.41 8.63 28.64
C HIS A 243 21.18 7.57 27.84
N PHE A 244 20.54 6.97 26.86
CA PHE A 244 21.15 6.02 25.92
C PHE A 244 20.96 6.53 24.51
N ASP A 245 22.05 6.63 23.76
CA ASP A 245 22.11 7.22 22.43
C ASP A 245 22.98 6.33 21.53
N HIS A 246 22.42 5.76 20.46
CA HIS A 246 23.13 4.77 19.62
C HIS A 246 23.70 3.57 20.44
N VAL A 247 22.90 3.03 21.36
CA VAL A 247 23.28 1.87 22.21
C VAL A 247 22.52 0.62 21.79
N THR A 248 23.25 -0.48 21.65
CA THR A 248 22.69 -1.81 21.36
C THR A 248 22.66 -2.67 22.62
N PHE A 249 21.49 -3.06 23.09
CA PHE A 249 21.30 -4.06 24.13
C PHE A 249 20.97 -5.40 23.47
N THR A 250 21.86 -6.38 23.54
CA THR A 250 21.62 -7.67 22.89
C THR A 250 22.01 -8.87 23.73
N GLN A 251 21.33 -10.00 23.53
CA GLN A 251 21.62 -11.28 24.19
C GLN A 251 21.58 -11.19 25.73
N ASN A 252 20.90 -10.18 26.28
CA ASN A 252 20.67 -10.04 27.71
C ASN A 252 19.67 -11.11 28.16
N LYS A 253 19.94 -11.77 29.28
CA LYS A 253 19.18 -12.93 29.77
C LYS A 253 18.91 -12.81 31.27
N SER A 254 17.72 -13.23 31.71
CA SER A 254 17.44 -13.49 33.13
C SER A 254 16.69 -14.80 33.34
N ALA A 255 16.82 -15.35 34.55
CA ALA A 255 16.03 -16.46 35.06
C ALA A 255 14.75 -15.96 35.76
N ARG A 256 13.69 -16.77 35.72
CA ARG A 256 12.39 -16.50 36.37
C ARG A 256 12.56 -16.17 37.86
N TYR A 257 11.73 -15.26 38.36
CA TYR A 257 11.62 -14.90 39.79
C TYR A 257 12.88 -14.26 40.41
N THR A 258 13.81 -13.72 39.61
CA THR A 258 15.06 -13.09 40.10
C THR A 258 14.98 -11.58 40.36
N GLY A 259 13.87 -10.92 40.02
CA GLY A 259 13.57 -9.52 40.41
C GLY A 259 14.54 -8.43 39.91
N ASN A 260 15.41 -8.72 38.94
CA ASN A 260 16.35 -7.80 38.27
C ASN A 260 16.53 -8.25 36.81
N ALA A 261 15.44 -8.27 36.07
CA ALA A 261 15.17 -9.25 35.02
C ALA A 261 15.46 -8.77 33.59
N SER A 262 15.61 -7.45 33.39
CA SER A 262 15.65 -6.83 32.06
C SER A 262 17.06 -6.40 31.61
N ALA A 263 17.18 -6.03 30.33
CA ALA A 263 18.33 -5.31 29.79
C ALA A 263 18.45 -3.88 30.35
N PHE A 264 17.35 -3.23 30.71
CA PHE A 264 17.31 -1.99 31.47
C PHE A 264 16.28 -2.05 32.62
N GLU A 265 16.74 -1.79 33.84
CA GLU A 265 15.91 -1.70 35.05
C GLU A 265 16.54 -0.70 36.05
N VAL A 266 16.60 0.58 35.70
CA VAL A 266 17.10 1.65 36.58
C VAL A 266 15.98 2.58 37.04
N ASN A 267 15.84 2.75 38.35
CA ASN A 267 14.99 3.77 38.96
C ASN A 267 15.65 5.15 38.85
N ALA A 268 15.45 5.83 37.73
CA ALA A 268 15.93 7.19 37.50
C ALA A 268 14.80 8.22 37.63
N LYS A 269 15.13 9.51 37.77
CA LYS A 269 14.16 10.61 37.57
C LYS A 269 13.57 10.53 36.15
N LYS A 270 14.45 10.29 35.18
CA LYS A 270 14.15 10.17 33.75
C LYS A 270 15.09 9.14 33.10
N ALA A 271 14.54 8.33 32.19
CA ALA A 271 15.26 7.43 31.32
C ALA A 271 14.92 7.75 29.86
N THR A 272 15.93 8.03 29.04
CA THR A 272 15.76 8.36 27.61
C THR A 272 16.54 7.40 26.73
N PHE A 273 15.91 6.92 25.67
CA PHE A 273 16.50 6.09 24.61
C PHE A 273 16.32 6.79 23.26
N GLU A 274 17.42 7.01 22.56
CA GLU A 274 17.48 7.60 21.22
C GLU A 274 18.32 6.69 20.31
N GLN A 275 17.80 6.38 19.12
CA GLN A 275 18.47 5.58 18.08
C GLN A 275 19.02 4.22 18.59
N CYS A 276 18.39 3.67 19.64
CA CYS A 276 18.84 2.45 20.32
C CYS A 276 18.27 1.18 19.66
N LEU A 277 18.89 0.03 19.98
CA LEU A 277 18.45 -1.29 19.51
C LEU A 277 18.43 -2.29 20.66
N PHE A 278 17.26 -2.82 20.98
CA PHE A 278 17.09 -3.98 21.87
C PHE A 278 16.84 -5.22 21.01
N LEU A 279 17.87 -6.07 20.84
CA LEU A 279 17.87 -7.22 19.94
C LEU A 279 18.07 -8.54 20.69
N THR A 280 17.11 -9.48 20.58
CA THR A 280 17.26 -10.84 21.11
C THR A 280 17.59 -10.87 22.62
N ASN A 281 16.81 -10.14 23.41
CA ASN A 281 16.89 -10.18 24.88
C ASN A 281 15.79 -11.10 25.44
N PHE A 282 16.08 -11.86 26.50
CA PHE A 282 15.13 -12.75 27.16
C PHE A 282 14.98 -12.41 28.65
N SER A 283 13.73 -12.41 29.13
CA SER A 283 13.43 -12.29 30.55
C SER A 283 12.61 -13.46 31.10
N GLY A 284 12.95 -13.87 32.32
CA GLY A 284 12.11 -14.74 33.13
C GLY A 284 10.99 -14.00 33.89
N GLU A 285 10.93 -12.65 33.85
CA GLU A 285 9.89 -11.88 34.54
C GLU A 285 9.81 -10.42 34.03
N GLY A 286 8.63 -9.95 33.60
CA GLY A 286 8.49 -8.61 33.01
C GLY A 286 9.13 -8.51 31.61
N GLY A 287 9.32 -7.29 31.12
CA GLY A 287 9.84 -7.01 29.78
C GLY A 287 11.33 -7.28 29.64
N ALA A 288 11.76 -7.94 28.57
CA ALA A 288 13.17 -8.30 28.38
C ALA A 288 14.08 -7.13 28.02
N ALA A 289 13.56 -6.13 27.32
CA ALA A 289 14.26 -4.89 27.05
C ALA A 289 14.21 -3.96 28.27
N ILE A 290 13.01 -3.55 28.69
CA ILE A 290 12.78 -2.50 29.70
C ILE A 290 11.76 -2.98 30.75
N ARG A 291 12.07 -2.78 32.04
CA ARG A 291 11.12 -2.93 33.15
C ARG A 291 11.09 -1.68 34.02
N LEU A 292 9.91 -1.13 34.24
CA LEU A 292 9.63 -0.07 35.22
C LEU A 292 8.48 -0.51 36.14
N ASP A 293 8.80 -1.34 37.13
CA ASP A 293 7.88 -1.82 38.17
C ASP A 293 8.01 -0.95 39.43
N SER A 294 6.90 -0.40 39.93
CA SER A 294 6.85 0.48 41.10
C SER A 294 7.45 -0.06 42.40
N GLY A 295 7.74 -1.37 42.51
CA GLY A 295 8.49 -1.92 43.65
C GLY A 295 9.99 -1.62 43.63
N ASN A 296 10.56 -1.39 42.44
CA ASN A 296 11.98 -1.06 42.23
C ASN A 296 12.14 0.37 41.69
N ASN A 297 11.29 0.74 40.73
CA ASN A 297 11.42 1.88 39.82
C ASN A 297 10.31 2.92 40.06
N GLU A 298 10.38 3.57 41.22
CA GLU A 298 9.46 4.61 41.68
C GLU A 298 9.45 5.85 40.76
N ASN A 299 8.52 5.83 39.81
CA ASN A 299 8.05 7.01 39.08
C ASN A 299 9.02 7.63 38.05
N THR A 300 9.88 6.84 37.42
CA THR A 300 10.70 7.26 36.28
C THR A 300 9.85 7.78 35.11
N ILE A 301 10.21 8.96 34.56
CA ILE A 301 9.76 9.42 33.24
C ILE A 301 10.48 8.58 32.17
N LEU A 302 9.75 8.01 31.21
CA LEU A 302 10.33 7.21 30.13
C LEU A 302 10.13 7.91 28.79
N GLU A 303 11.21 8.13 28.04
CA GLU A 303 11.17 8.63 26.67
C GLU A 303 11.92 7.66 25.75
N ILE A 304 11.25 7.18 24.71
CA ILE A 304 11.78 6.26 23.72
C ILE A 304 11.52 6.88 22.35
N ASN A 305 12.58 7.26 21.66
CA ASN A 305 12.52 7.84 20.31
C ASN A 305 13.42 7.02 19.39
N ASN A 306 13.02 6.88 18.12
CA ASN A 306 13.85 6.26 17.08
C ASN A 306 14.43 4.89 17.48
N THR A 307 13.72 4.08 18.28
CA THR A 307 14.32 2.91 18.93
C THR A 307 13.66 1.61 18.45
N SER A 308 14.49 0.61 18.18
CA SER A 308 14.06 -0.69 17.67
C SER A 308 14.06 -1.75 18.78
N PHE A 309 12.97 -2.48 18.92
CA PHE A 309 12.82 -3.64 19.81
C PHE A 309 12.53 -4.86 18.93
N ILE A 310 13.54 -5.70 18.71
CA ILE A 310 13.49 -6.82 17.76
C ILE A 310 13.75 -8.14 18.48
N ASN A 311 12.85 -9.11 18.30
CA ASN A 311 12.98 -10.48 18.78
C ASN A 311 13.23 -10.59 20.31
N ASN A 312 12.64 -9.69 21.11
CA ASN A 312 12.75 -9.76 22.58
C ASN A 312 11.64 -10.65 23.16
N ALA A 313 11.96 -11.45 24.18
CA ALA A 313 11.05 -12.47 24.69
C ALA A 313 10.90 -12.45 26.22
N SER A 314 9.66 -12.49 26.71
CA SER A 314 9.37 -12.78 28.12
C SER A 314 8.76 -14.17 28.29
N SER A 315 9.13 -14.84 29.39
CA SER A 315 8.51 -16.08 29.87
C SER A 315 7.90 -15.91 31.27
N GLY A 316 7.60 -14.66 31.65
CA GLY A 316 7.33 -14.24 33.01
C GLY A 316 5.91 -14.46 33.53
N SER A 317 5.76 -14.41 34.85
CA SER A 317 4.45 -14.32 35.49
C SER A 317 4.02 -12.86 35.74
N ASN A 318 2.72 -12.69 35.95
CA ASN A 318 1.99 -11.41 35.88
C ASN A 318 1.84 -10.89 34.45
N ILE A 319 0.95 -9.89 34.31
CA ILE A 319 0.86 -9.04 33.13
C ILE A 319 2.25 -8.45 32.91
N ALA A 320 2.82 -8.68 31.73
CA ALA A 320 4.17 -8.30 31.35
C ALA A 320 4.21 -8.17 29.82
N GLY A 321 4.97 -7.24 29.26
CA GLY A 321 5.26 -7.26 27.82
C GLY A 321 6.42 -8.18 27.49
N GLY A 322 6.55 -8.64 26.25
CA GLY A 322 7.75 -9.35 25.79
C GLY A 322 9.01 -8.46 25.79
N ALA A 323 8.89 -7.25 25.25
CA ALA A 323 9.96 -6.25 25.25
C ALA A 323 9.88 -5.29 26.45
N ILE A 324 8.74 -4.61 26.66
CA ILE A 324 8.59 -3.55 27.67
C ILE A 324 7.51 -3.92 28.69
N TYR A 325 7.83 -3.78 29.98
CA TYR A 325 6.87 -3.87 31.08
C TYR A 325 6.85 -2.59 31.91
N LEU A 326 5.68 -1.94 31.98
CA LEU A 326 5.44 -0.75 32.79
C LEU A 326 4.36 -1.04 33.84
N LYS A 327 4.65 -0.76 35.12
CA LYS A 327 3.71 -1.06 36.20
C LYS A 327 3.83 -0.09 37.35
N GLY A 328 2.69 0.50 37.74
CA GLY A 328 2.62 1.60 38.69
C GLY A 328 3.13 2.94 38.12
N GLY A 329 3.24 3.93 39.00
CA GLY A 329 3.69 5.28 38.68
C GLY A 329 2.59 6.26 38.25
N THR A 330 2.99 7.51 38.05
CA THR A 330 2.18 8.65 37.57
C THR A 330 2.90 9.46 36.48
N ASN A 331 4.23 9.36 36.40
CA ASN A 331 5.05 10.06 35.41
C ASN A 331 4.99 9.35 34.06
N PRO A 332 4.94 10.10 32.94
CA PRO A 332 4.57 9.58 31.64
C PRO A 332 5.61 8.60 31.05
N ALA A 333 5.13 7.78 30.12
CA ALA A 333 5.95 7.05 29.16
C ALA A 333 5.57 7.46 27.73
N THR A 334 6.53 7.98 26.98
CA THR A 334 6.36 8.44 25.59
C THR A 334 7.22 7.59 24.67
N ILE A 335 6.61 7.03 23.63
CA ILE A 335 7.22 6.16 22.62
C ILE A 335 6.90 6.77 21.25
N GLN A 336 7.92 7.15 20.49
CA GLN A 336 7.76 7.84 19.20
C GLN A 336 8.71 7.25 18.16
N HIS A 337 8.32 7.22 16.88
CA HIS A 337 9.18 6.78 15.77
C HIS A 337 9.88 5.45 16.07
N SER A 338 9.17 4.46 16.63
CA SER A 338 9.80 3.24 17.17
C SER A 338 9.21 1.96 16.58
N TYR A 339 10.05 0.94 16.42
CA TYR A 339 9.71 -0.32 15.74
C TYR A 339 9.79 -1.50 16.70
N PHE A 340 8.69 -2.23 16.82
CA PHE A 340 8.55 -3.43 17.64
C PHE A 340 8.31 -4.62 16.72
N ALA A 341 9.33 -5.44 16.50
CA ALA A 341 9.28 -6.58 15.59
C ALA A 341 9.50 -7.92 16.32
N LYS A 342 8.64 -8.91 16.06
CA LYS A 342 8.83 -10.31 16.51
C LYS A 342 9.04 -10.45 18.03
N ASN A 343 8.55 -9.51 18.83
CA ASN A 343 8.64 -9.60 20.29
C ASN A 343 7.56 -10.53 20.82
N GLN A 344 7.90 -11.31 21.83
CA GLN A 344 7.08 -12.44 22.27
C GLN A 344 6.86 -12.44 23.78
N ASN A 345 5.66 -12.79 24.20
CA ASN A 345 5.37 -13.09 25.59
C ASN A 345 4.77 -14.50 25.72
N LYS A 346 5.23 -15.29 26.69
CA LYS A 346 4.63 -16.58 27.06
C LYS A 346 4.40 -16.62 28.57
N ALA A 347 3.15 -16.61 28.99
CA ALA A 347 2.79 -16.47 30.41
C ALA A 347 3.37 -17.61 31.26
N GLY A 348 3.96 -17.26 32.40
CA GLY A 348 4.25 -18.19 33.50
C GLY A 348 3.24 -18.03 34.64
N GLY A 349 2.88 -19.11 35.32
CA GLY A 349 2.13 -19.02 36.57
C GLY A 349 0.65 -18.61 36.45
N LYS A 350 0.13 -18.01 37.53
CA LYS A 350 -1.31 -17.95 37.84
C LYS A 350 -2.05 -16.67 37.42
N ILE A 351 -1.46 -15.84 36.56
CA ILE A 351 -1.96 -14.49 36.29
C ILE A 351 -1.95 -14.23 34.79
N MET A 352 -2.93 -13.45 34.31
CA MET A 352 -3.09 -13.01 32.92
C MET A 352 -1.78 -12.47 32.34
N ALA A 353 -1.54 -12.74 31.07
CA ALA A 353 -0.49 -12.12 30.28
C ALA A 353 -1.11 -11.29 29.15
N GLY A 354 -0.30 -10.45 28.53
CA GLY A 354 -0.68 -9.75 27.31
C GLY A 354 0.38 -8.74 26.88
N GLY A 355 0.41 -8.41 25.60
CA GLY A 355 1.45 -7.58 25.00
C GLY A 355 2.67 -8.38 24.57
N GLY A 356 2.72 -8.85 23.32
CA GLY A 356 3.93 -9.46 22.77
C GLY A 356 5.10 -8.47 22.75
N ALA A 357 4.83 -7.18 22.51
CA ALA A 357 5.79 -6.10 22.66
C ALA A 357 5.68 -5.40 24.03
N ILE A 358 4.50 -4.85 24.37
CA ILE A 358 4.33 -3.92 25.51
C ILE A 358 3.17 -4.36 26.40
N GLY A 359 3.45 -4.58 27.69
CA GLY A 359 2.43 -4.85 28.71
C GLY A 359 2.45 -3.78 29.80
N ILE A 360 1.26 -3.27 30.15
CA ILE A 360 1.06 -2.23 31.16
C ILE A 360 0.05 -2.70 32.20
N ALA A 361 0.35 -2.53 33.49
CA ALA A 361 -0.55 -2.88 34.58
C ALA A 361 -0.45 -1.94 35.77
N GLN A 362 -1.59 -1.42 36.25
CA GLN A 362 -1.73 -0.63 37.47
C GLN A 362 -1.03 0.76 37.44
N GLY A 363 -1.64 1.75 38.09
CA GLY A 363 -1.05 3.08 38.31
C GLY A 363 -1.28 4.10 37.18
N SER A 364 -1.61 5.33 37.58
CA SER A 364 -2.12 6.42 36.73
C SER A 364 -1.07 7.07 35.79
N ARG A 365 -0.04 6.34 35.36
CA ARG A 365 0.97 6.79 34.38
C ARG A 365 0.33 7.05 33.01
N PRO A 366 0.37 8.29 32.47
CA PRO A 366 0.00 8.57 31.08
C PRO A 366 0.95 7.86 30.12
N ILE A 367 0.43 7.37 29.00
CA ILE A 367 1.22 6.69 27.98
C ILE A 367 0.86 7.24 26.61
N THR A 368 1.87 7.55 25.80
CA THR A 368 1.70 8.01 24.42
C THR A 368 2.58 7.17 23.51
N ILE A 369 1.98 6.56 22.50
CA ILE A 369 2.63 5.85 21.41
C ILE A 369 2.28 6.61 20.13
N ASP A 370 3.27 7.13 19.42
CA ASP A 370 3.08 7.94 18.21
C ASP A 370 4.03 7.49 17.10
N TYR A 371 3.62 7.62 15.83
CA TYR A 371 4.42 7.25 14.64
C TYR A 371 5.23 5.95 14.80
N SER A 372 4.60 4.86 15.29
CA SER A 372 5.31 3.63 15.66
C SER A 372 4.75 2.40 14.95
N VAL A 373 5.62 1.42 14.68
CA VAL A 373 5.29 0.21 13.93
C VAL A 373 5.42 -1.02 14.83
N PHE A 374 4.36 -1.82 14.91
CA PHE A 374 4.30 -3.09 15.63
C PHE A 374 4.06 -4.21 14.62
N LYS A 375 5.08 -5.02 14.34
CA LYS A 375 5.06 -6.08 13.34
C LYS A 375 5.31 -7.45 13.94
N GLU A 376 4.45 -8.42 13.64
CA GLU A 376 4.68 -9.86 13.93
C GLU A 376 4.97 -10.15 15.42
N ASN A 377 4.49 -9.31 16.35
CA ASN A 377 4.63 -9.56 17.79
C ASN A 377 3.56 -10.55 18.24
N SER A 378 3.86 -11.39 19.24
CA SER A 378 2.92 -12.43 19.67
C SER A 378 2.81 -12.64 21.18
N VAL A 379 1.61 -12.98 21.63
CA VAL A 379 1.36 -13.58 22.95
C VAL A 379 1.02 -15.05 22.76
N HIS A 380 1.77 -15.92 23.41
CA HIS A 380 1.64 -17.37 23.34
C HIS A 380 0.83 -17.94 24.50
N GLU A 381 0.42 -19.21 24.37
CA GLU A 381 -0.26 -20.00 25.40
C GLU A 381 0.40 -19.84 26.81
N PRO A 382 -0.38 -19.77 27.90
CA PRO A 382 0.18 -19.91 29.24
C PRO A 382 0.88 -21.26 29.45
N ASN A 383 2.03 -21.24 30.12
CA ASN A 383 2.86 -22.42 30.37
C ASN A 383 2.09 -23.51 31.17
N PRO A 384 1.80 -24.68 30.59
CA PRO A 384 0.93 -25.69 31.21
C PRO A 384 1.54 -26.39 32.43
N GLU A 385 2.86 -26.29 32.62
CA GLU A 385 3.56 -26.90 33.76
C GLU A 385 3.42 -26.10 35.08
N ASP A 386 2.99 -24.84 35.03
CA ASP A 386 2.91 -23.99 36.22
C ASP A 386 1.69 -24.34 37.11
N THR A 387 1.96 -25.02 38.22
CA THR A 387 0.93 -25.63 39.08
C THR A 387 -0.13 -24.66 39.62
N GLY A 388 -1.40 -24.99 39.36
CA GLY A 388 -2.55 -24.23 39.83
C GLY A 388 -2.98 -23.07 38.93
N PHE A 389 -2.84 -23.26 37.61
CA PHE A 389 -3.59 -22.57 36.55
C PHE A 389 -5.06 -22.37 36.95
N PHE A 390 -5.57 -21.15 36.77
CA PHE A 390 -7.00 -20.86 36.85
C PHE A 390 -7.61 -20.98 35.44
N PRO A 391 -8.63 -21.81 35.20
CA PRO A 391 -9.38 -21.76 33.95
C PRO A 391 -10.09 -20.41 33.86
N GLY A 392 -9.87 -19.67 32.75
CA GLY A 392 -10.32 -18.27 32.61
C GLY A 392 -9.21 -17.22 32.70
N LEU A 393 -7.93 -17.60 32.51
CA LEU A 393 -6.83 -16.65 32.33
C LEU A 393 -6.61 -16.36 30.84
N VAL A 394 -6.76 -15.09 30.49
CA VAL A 394 -6.63 -14.52 29.13
C VAL A 394 -5.15 -14.30 28.72
N SER A 395 -4.91 -14.05 27.43
CA SER A 395 -3.56 -13.88 26.84
C SER A 395 -3.63 -13.03 25.56
N ASP A 396 -3.78 -11.72 25.78
CA ASP A 396 -4.37 -10.79 24.81
C ASP A 396 -3.39 -9.73 24.31
N GLY A 397 -3.72 -9.03 23.24
CA GLY A 397 -2.90 -7.90 22.77
C GLY A 397 -1.60 -8.39 22.17
N GLY A 398 -1.64 -8.96 20.97
CA GLY A 398 -0.46 -9.58 20.33
C GLY A 398 0.73 -8.62 20.24
N ALA A 399 0.49 -7.31 20.06
CA ALA A 399 1.49 -6.27 20.27
C ALA A 399 1.42 -5.64 21.68
N PHE A 400 0.24 -5.18 22.09
CA PHE A 400 0.07 -4.26 23.22
C PHE A 400 -1.07 -4.65 24.16
N TYR A 401 -0.85 -4.55 25.48
CA TYR A 401 -1.87 -4.80 26.50
C TYR A 401 -1.85 -3.76 27.62
N ALA A 402 -3.02 -3.22 27.99
CA ALA A 402 -3.19 -2.35 29.14
C ALA A 402 -4.25 -2.89 30.11
N ASN A 403 -3.90 -2.90 31.40
CA ASN A 403 -4.73 -3.39 32.50
C ASN A 403 -5.22 -2.28 33.45
N ARG A 404 -6.34 -2.56 34.14
CA ARG A 404 -6.96 -1.77 35.21
C ARG A 404 -6.06 -0.77 35.93
N GLY A 405 -6.54 0.48 35.98
CA GLY A 405 -5.92 1.55 36.74
C GLY A 405 -4.65 2.10 36.12
N ALA A 406 -4.31 1.72 34.89
CA ALA A 406 -3.39 2.46 34.04
C ALA A 406 -3.83 3.94 33.90
N GLY A 407 -2.87 4.83 33.63
CA GLY A 407 -3.20 6.21 33.22
C GLY A 407 -3.72 6.26 31.78
N PRO A 408 -3.99 7.48 31.28
CA PRO A 408 -4.58 7.65 29.96
C PRO A 408 -3.61 7.19 28.87
N LEU A 409 -4.06 6.29 28.00
CA LEU A 409 -3.30 5.81 26.85
C LEU A 409 -3.70 6.56 25.58
N LYS A 410 -2.72 6.98 24.79
CA LYS A 410 -2.92 7.42 23.41
C LYS A 410 -2.05 6.61 22.47
N ILE A 411 -2.65 6.06 21.42
CA ILE A 411 -1.96 5.44 20.28
C ILE A 411 -2.36 6.24 19.04
N THR A 412 -1.38 6.85 18.39
CA THR A 412 -1.61 7.74 17.24
C THR A 412 -0.62 7.48 16.10
N HIS A 413 -1.03 7.78 14.86
CA HIS A 413 -0.16 7.76 13.67
C HIS A 413 0.61 6.44 13.44
N SER A 414 0.09 5.30 13.92
CA SER A 414 0.87 4.07 14.11
C SER A 414 0.36 2.89 13.25
N THR A 415 1.23 1.90 13.01
CA THR A 415 0.91 0.69 12.22
C THR A 415 1.01 -0.56 13.09
N PHE A 416 -0.04 -1.39 13.09
CA PHE A 416 -0.04 -2.72 13.68
C PHE A 416 -0.25 -3.76 12.59
N GLU A 417 0.80 -4.51 12.27
CA GLU A 417 0.85 -5.49 11.19
C GLU A 417 1.08 -6.91 11.72
N GLN A 418 0.22 -7.85 11.33
CA GLN A 418 0.43 -9.30 11.51
C GLN A 418 0.75 -9.73 12.96
N ASN A 419 0.28 -8.99 13.97
CA ASN A 419 0.47 -9.36 15.38
C ASN A 419 -0.57 -10.42 15.80
N THR A 420 -0.19 -11.32 16.71
CA THR A 420 -1.00 -12.49 17.06
C THR A 420 -1.22 -12.62 18.58
N ALA A 421 -2.48 -12.62 19.01
CA ALA A 421 -2.86 -12.95 20.37
C ALA A 421 -3.38 -14.40 20.45
N TYR A 422 -2.88 -15.18 21.40
CA TYR A 422 -3.40 -16.52 21.70
C TYR A 422 -4.90 -16.51 22.04
N ASP A 423 -5.41 -15.42 22.59
CA ASP A 423 -6.81 -15.27 22.98
C ASP A 423 -7.48 -14.09 22.25
N GLU A 424 -7.53 -12.89 22.84
CA GLU A 424 -8.29 -11.73 22.32
C GLU A 424 -7.38 -10.58 21.84
N GLY A 425 -7.86 -9.73 20.92
CA GLY A 425 -7.18 -8.49 20.52
C GLY A 425 -5.82 -8.72 19.87
N GLY A 426 -5.80 -9.22 18.62
CA GLY A 426 -4.55 -9.61 17.93
C GLY A 426 -3.48 -8.52 17.86
N ALA A 427 -3.86 -7.24 17.85
CA ALA A 427 -2.94 -6.12 18.04
C ALA A 427 -2.94 -5.59 19.48
N VAL A 428 -4.11 -5.16 19.97
CA VAL A 428 -4.26 -4.33 21.17
C VAL A 428 -5.38 -4.88 22.07
N SER A 429 -5.16 -4.89 23.39
CA SER A 429 -6.22 -5.19 24.37
C SER A 429 -6.24 -4.22 25.56
N PHE A 430 -7.44 -3.77 25.94
CA PHE A 430 -7.72 -2.93 27.12
C PHE A 430 -8.57 -3.67 28.15
N VAL A 431 -7.93 -4.33 29.12
CA VAL A 431 -8.62 -5.18 30.10
C VAL A 431 -8.87 -4.44 31.41
N LEU A 432 -10.14 -4.19 31.72
CA LEU A 432 -10.63 -3.45 32.90
C LEU A 432 -10.09 -2.01 33.01
N SER A 433 -9.74 -1.37 31.89
CA SER A 433 -9.12 -0.04 31.82
C SER A 433 -10.18 1.07 31.87
N ASP A 434 -10.50 1.54 33.07
CA ASP A 434 -11.60 2.45 33.40
C ASP A 434 -11.35 3.95 33.07
N ASN A 435 -10.42 4.25 32.15
CA ASN A 435 -10.01 5.62 31.84
C ASN A 435 -10.65 6.18 30.54
N PRO A 436 -11.54 7.19 30.63
CA PRO A 436 -12.25 7.73 29.46
C PRO A 436 -11.38 8.52 28.48
N GLU A 437 -10.14 8.88 28.83
CA GLU A 437 -9.20 9.58 27.95
C GLU A 437 -8.41 8.64 27.02
N ASN A 438 -8.63 7.32 27.12
CA ASN A 438 -8.01 6.34 26.24
C ASN A 438 -8.41 6.57 24.77
N LEU A 439 -7.43 6.69 23.88
CA LEU A 439 -7.60 7.06 22.46
C LEU A 439 -6.74 6.18 21.55
N ILE A 440 -7.33 5.73 20.45
CA ILE A 440 -6.62 5.20 19.27
C ILE A 440 -7.11 5.98 18.05
N GLU A 441 -6.20 6.67 17.38
CA GLU A 441 -6.53 7.62 16.32
C GLU A 441 -5.51 7.60 15.17
N ASN A 442 -5.95 7.88 13.94
CA ASN A 442 -5.06 7.97 12.76
C ASN A 442 -4.09 6.78 12.61
N SER A 443 -4.54 5.54 12.87
CA SER A 443 -3.65 4.36 12.90
C SER A 443 -4.18 3.23 12.00
N THR A 444 -3.27 2.39 11.48
CA THR A 444 -3.60 1.26 10.60
C THR A 444 -3.38 -0.08 11.30
N PHE A 445 -4.38 -0.96 11.24
CA PHE A 445 -4.38 -2.32 11.76
C PHE A 445 -4.59 -3.29 10.59
N VAL A 446 -3.59 -4.11 10.28
CA VAL A 446 -3.65 -5.05 9.16
C VAL A 446 -3.18 -6.46 9.49
N GLY A 447 -3.96 -7.47 9.11
CA GLY A 447 -3.61 -8.89 9.23
C GLY A 447 -3.40 -9.39 10.67
N ASN A 448 -3.78 -8.60 11.69
CA ASN A 448 -3.64 -9.00 13.09
C ASN A 448 -4.65 -10.10 13.42
N THR A 449 -4.25 -11.08 14.24
CA THR A 449 -5.03 -12.30 14.47
C THR A 449 -5.25 -12.56 15.96
N SER A 450 -6.50 -12.78 16.36
CA SER A 450 -6.86 -13.26 17.70
C SER A 450 -7.32 -14.71 17.61
N GLN A 451 -6.65 -15.62 18.30
CA GLN A 451 -6.86 -17.06 18.09
C GLN A 451 -8.01 -17.66 18.91
N GLY A 452 -8.51 -16.98 19.95
CA GLY A 452 -9.64 -17.46 20.77
C GLY A 452 -9.39 -18.80 21.47
N LEU A 453 -8.14 -19.08 21.88
CA LEU A 453 -7.74 -20.40 22.38
C LEU A 453 -7.94 -20.59 23.90
N GLN A 454 -8.73 -19.76 24.58
CA GLN A 454 -9.11 -20.02 25.98
C GLN A 454 -9.89 -21.33 26.14
N PRO A 455 -9.59 -22.18 27.14
CA PRO A 455 -10.40 -23.37 27.43
C PRO A 455 -11.84 -23.14 27.93
N ALA A 456 -12.33 -21.89 27.96
CA ALA A 456 -13.62 -21.48 28.53
C ALA A 456 -14.30 -20.32 27.77
N ASP A 457 -13.92 -20.10 26.50
CA ASP A 457 -14.38 -19.00 25.64
C ASP A 457 -15.93 -18.96 25.44
N GLY A 458 -16.47 -17.74 25.35
CA GLY A 458 -17.88 -17.41 25.17
C GLY A 458 -18.27 -17.13 23.72
N ILE A 459 -18.35 -15.85 23.35
CA ILE A 459 -18.57 -15.35 21.97
C ILE A 459 -17.62 -14.16 21.74
N ASP A 460 -16.42 -14.24 22.30
CA ASP A 460 -15.63 -13.11 22.76
C ASP A 460 -14.25 -13.14 22.05
N GLY A 461 -13.73 -11.98 21.65
CA GLY A 461 -12.51 -11.89 20.82
C GLY A 461 -12.64 -11.02 19.57
N ALA A 462 -11.95 -9.87 19.59
CA ALA A 462 -11.66 -9.06 18.40
C ALA A 462 -10.32 -9.40 17.74
N GLY A 463 -10.30 -9.38 16.41
CA GLY A 463 -9.11 -9.69 15.60
C GLY A 463 -7.99 -8.66 15.75
N ALA A 464 -8.30 -7.36 15.86
CA ALA A 464 -7.31 -6.31 16.10
C ALA A 464 -7.39 -5.70 17.52
N ILE A 465 -8.52 -5.12 17.93
CA ILE A 465 -8.64 -4.35 19.19
C ILE A 465 -9.76 -4.89 20.09
N GLU A 466 -9.40 -5.40 21.27
CA GLU A 466 -10.36 -5.77 22.33
C GLU A 466 -10.41 -4.72 23.45
N ILE A 467 -11.62 -4.44 23.96
CA ILE A 467 -11.91 -3.43 25.00
C ILE A 467 -12.85 -4.09 26.02
N SER A 468 -12.26 -5.01 26.81
CA SER A 468 -13.00 -5.88 27.74
C SER A 468 -13.06 -5.31 29.16
N GLY A 469 -14.27 -5.18 29.69
CA GLY A 469 -14.61 -4.79 31.05
C GLY A 469 -15.27 -5.93 31.82
N ASN A 470 -15.96 -5.62 32.92
CA ASN A 470 -16.83 -6.56 33.62
C ASN A 470 -18.08 -5.88 34.18
N SER A 471 -18.94 -6.62 34.89
CA SER A 471 -20.19 -6.14 35.47
C SER A 471 -20.05 -5.03 36.53
N SER A 472 -18.83 -4.71 36.98
CA SER A 472 -18.51 -3.66 37.96
C SER A 472 -17.54 -2.60 37.45
N ILE A 473 -16.90 -2.80 36.29
CA ILE A 473 -15.85 -1.94 35.73
C ILE A 473 -16.04 -1.88 34.21
N THR A 474 -16.48 -0.74 33.71
CA THR A 474 -16.52 -0.44 32.28
C THR A 474 -15.12 -0.05 31.81
N SER A 475 -14.58 -0.76 30.81
CA SER A 475 -13.38 -0.31 30.09
C SER A 475 -13.72 0.77 29.08
N TYR A 476 -12.85 1.77 28.92
CA TYR A 476 -13.07 2.86 27.97
C TYR A 476 -11.96 2.94 26.92
N ALA A 477 -12.35 3.19 25.67
CA ALA A 477 -11.48 3.70 24.62
C ALA A 477 -12.30 4.40 23.52
N THR A 478 -11.77 5.49 22.99
CA THR A 478 -12.26 6.18 21.78
C THR A 478 -11.41 5.73 20.60
N ILE A 479 -12.05 5.27 19.52
CA ILE A 479 -11.40 4.75 18.31
C ILE A 479 -11.84 5.63 17.14
N VAL A 480 -10.96 6.48 16.59
CA VAL A 480 -11.33 7.51 15.61
C VAL A 480 -10.41 7.52 14.40
N SER A 481 -10.98 7.49 13.19
CA SER A 481 -10.21 7.61 11.94
C SER A 481 -9.03 6.63 11.83
N ASN A 482 -9.29 5.35 12.06
CA ASN A 482 -8.33 4.26 11.87
C ASN A 482 -8.72 3.38 10.67
N THR A 483 -7.75 2.68 10.07
CA THR A 483 -7.97 1.73 8.97
C THR A 483 -7.77 0.30 9.47
N PHE A 484 -8.75 -0.58 9.21
CA PHE A 484 -8.75 -1.99 9.59
C PHE A 484 -8.99 -2.88 8.37
N TYR A 485 -7.98 -3.65 7.98
CA TYR A 485 -8.02 -4.57 6.84
C TYR A 485 -7.45 -5.96 7.18
N ASP A 486 -8.02 -7.03 6.65
CA ASP A 486 -7.50 -8.41 6.76
C ASP A 486 -7.35 -8.99 8.19
N ASN A 487 -7.69 -8.24 9.24
CA ASN A 487 -7.61 -8.71 10.62
C ASN A 487 -8.57 -9.88 10.85
N THR A 488 -8.17 -10.86 11.65
CA THR A 488 -8.87 -12.15 11.76
C THR A 488 -9.19 -12.49 13.22
N ALA A 489 -10.48 -12.58 13.55
CA ALA A 489 -10.97 -13.23 14.75
C ALA A 489 -11.22 -14.72 14.47
N GLU A 490 -10.27 -15.57 14.85
CA GLU A 490 -10.46 -17.02 14.76
C GLU A 490 -11.48 -17.48 15.81
N LYS A 491 -12.18 -18.58 15.50
CA LYS A 491 -13.11 -19.22 16.43
C LYS A 491 -12.41 -19.90 17.61
N GLY A 492 -11.16 -20.32 17.44
CA GLY A 492 -10.38 -21.02 18.45
C GLY A 492 -11.11 -22.18 19.12
N LYS A 493 -11.38 -22.02 20.42
CA LYS A 493 -12.12 -22.98 21.25
C LYS A 493 -13.56 -22.55 21.53
N SER A 494 -14.02 -21.40 21.03
CA SER A 494 -15.40 -20.94 21.17
C SER A 494 -16.39 -21.94 20.60
N ALA A 495 -17.41 -22.26 21.40
CA ALA A 495 -18.54 -23.07 20.96
C ALA A 495 -19.44 -22.34 19.93
N ARG A 496 -19.33 -21.01 19.82
CA ARG A 496 -20.17 -20.14 18.99
C ARG A 496 -19.39 -19.36 17.94
N GLY A 497 -18.08 -19.23 18.11
CA GLY A 497 -17.21 -18.42 17.27
C GLY A 497 -17.35 -16.92 17.54
N ASN A 498 -16.37 -16.17 17.05
CA ASN A 498 -16.02 -14.85 17.59
C ASN A 498 -16.32 -13.74 16.57
N LYS A 499 -16.56 -12.51 17.03
CA LYS A 499 -17.04 -11.36 16.23
C LYS A 499 -16.44 -10.04 16.70
N GLY A 500 -16.28 -9.09 15.78
CA GLY A 500 -15.55 -7.84 16.03
C GLY A 500 -14.14 -7.89 15.44
N ALA A 501 -14.00 -8.38 14.20
CA ALA A 501 -12.71 -8.65 13.58
C ALA A 501 -11.76 -7.43 13.57
N ALA A 502 -12.32 -6.22 13.50
CA ALA A 502 -11.60 -4.98 13.76
C ALA A 502 -11.64 -4.61 15.26
N VAL A 503 -12.83 -4.39 15.84
CA VAL A 503 -12.97 -3.83 17.20
C VAL A 503 -14.11 -4.49 17.99
N SER A 504 -13.87 -4.80 19.28
CA SER A 504 -14.86 -5.36 20.21
C SER A 504 -14.90 -4.57 21.52
N TYR A 505 -16.12 -4.36 22.04
CA TYR A 505 -16.43 -3.72 23.32
C TYR A 505 -17.23 -4.67 24.22
N ILE A 506 -16.54 -5.43 25.07
CA ILE A 506 -17.14 -6.44 25.94
C ILE A 506 -17.34 -5.85 27.33
N TYR A 507 -18.54 -5.33 27.63
CA TYR A 507 -18.77 -4.43 28.78
C TYR A 507 -17.98 -3.11 28.74
N GLY A 508 -17.21 -2.85 27.68
CA GLY A 508 -16.60 -1.55 27.44
C GLY A 508 -17.60 -0.47 27.02
N ALA A 509 -17.15 0.78 26.94
CA ALA A 509 -17.88 1.91 26.40
C ALA A 509 -16.94 2.87 25.67
N GLY A 510 -17.47 3.68 24.76
CA GLY A 510 -16.65 4.56 23.95
C GLY A 510 -17.36 5.13 22.73
N ARG A 511 -16.53 5.53 21.76
CA ARG A 511 -16.92 6.24 20.54
C ARG A 511 -16.13 5.64 19.38
N VAL A 512 -16.81 5.25 18.31
CA VAL A 512 -16.21 4.67 17.10
C VAL A 512 -16.69 5.52 15.93
N GLU A 513 -15.84 6.42 15.45
CA GLU A 513 -16.23 7.44 14.46
C GLU A 513 -15.14 7.62 13.39
N ASN A 514 -15.53 7.88 12.14
CA ASN A 514 -14.61 8.08 11.01
C ASN A 514 -13.71 6.87 10.64
N ASN A 515 -13.93 5.67 11.18
CA ASN A 515 -13.05 4.52 10.93
C ASN A 515 -13.43 3.77 9.65
N LEU A 516 -12.39 3.23 9.00
CA LEU A 516 -12.51 2.37 7.84
C LEU A 516 -12.30 0.92 8.23
N MET A 517 -13.34 0.10 8.12
CA MET A 517 -13.33 -1.33 8.42
C MET A 517 -13.90 -2.09 7.24
N SER A 518 -13.07 -2.94 6.63
CA SER A 518 -13.43 -3.70 5.44
C SER A 518 -12.44 -4.84 5.22
N GLY A 519 -12.92 -5.99 4.75
CA GLY A 519 -12.06 -7.15 4.42
C GLY A 519 -11.50 -7.92 5.63
N ASN A 520 -11.87 -7.57 6.87
CA ASN A 520 -11.54 -8.36 8.05
C ASN A 520 -12.42 -9.64 8.10
N ARG A 521 -12.04 -10.61 8.93
CA ARG A 521 -12.69 -11.93 9.03
C ARG A 521 -13.04 -12.30 10.46
N ALA A 522 -14.19 -12.93 10.66
CA ALA A 522 -14.56 -13.54 11.94
C ALA A 522 -15.24 -14.90 11.70
N ASP A 523 -14.76 -15.98 12.32
CA ASP A 523 -15.43 -17.29 12.27
C ASP A 523 -16.47 -17.38 13.38
N ALA A 524 -17.74 -17.10 13.05
CA ALA A 524 -18.89 -17.16 13.95
C ALA A 524 -20.06 -17.94 13.35
N THR A 525 -20.69 -18.80 14.16
CA THR A 525 -21.78 -19.68 13.71
C THR A 525 -23.18 -19.11 13.97
N VAL A 526 -23.29 -17.90 14.53
CA VAL A 526 -24.56 -17.35 15.07
C VAL A 526 -25.08 -16.14 14.28
N THR A 527 -26.33 -16.23 13.82
CA THR A 527 -26.99 -15.28 12.91
C THR A 527 -28.08 -14.40 13.55
N GLU A 528 -28.27 -14.42 14.88
CA GLU A 528 -29.46 -13.83 15.53
C GLU A 528 -29.21 -12.48 16.27
N GLU A 529 -30.09 -11.52 15.97
CA GLU A 529 -30.62 -10.38 16.78
C GLU A 529 -29.80 -9.80 17.95
N MET A 530 -28.52 -9.53 17.74
CA MET A 530 -27.72 -8.59 18.56
C MET A 530 -26.97 -7.62 17.63
N ASN A 531 -26.63 -6.43 18.12
CA ASN A 531 -25.90 -5.40 17.35
C ASN A 531 -24.42 -5.79 17.16
N PHE A 532 -24.18 -6.86 16.42
CA PHE A 532 -22.88 -7.46 16.14
C PHE A 532 -22.64 -7.54 14.63
N TYR A 533 -21.85 -6.59 14.12
CA TYR A 533 -21.31 -6.59 12.77
C TYR A 533 -20.18 -7.64 12.66
N LEU A 534 -19.63 -7.84 11.46
CA LEU A 534 -18.44 -8.67 11.28
C LEU A 534 -17.21 -7.94 11.87
N ASP A 535 -17.04 -6.68 11.49
CA ASP A 535 -15.94 -5.82 11.91
C ASP A 535 -16.09 -5.32 13.36
N THR A 536 -17.31 -5.01 13.81
CA THR A 536 -17.56 -4.39 15.13
C THR A 536 -18.52 -5.16 16.04
N ARG A 537 -18.13 -5.30 17.31
CA ARG A 537 -18.94 -5.91 18.37
C ARG A 537 -19.10 -4.95 19.53
N SER A 538 -20.33 -4.75 20.01
CA SER A 538 -20.56 -4.06 21.29
C SER A 538 -21.76 -4.60 22.05
N LYS A 539 -21.62 -4.65 23.38
CA LYS A 539 -22.72 -4.94 24.32
C LYS A 539 -23.42 -3.68 24.84
N ASN A 540 -22.84 -2.50 24.62
CA ASN A 540 -23.28 -1.20 25.12
C ASN A 540 -23.47 -0.19 23.97
N ASN A 541 -24.17 0.92 24.22
CA ASN A 541 -24.38 1.97 23.23
C ASN A 541 -23.07 2.70 22.86
N VAL A 542 -22.49 2.34 21.72
CA VAL A 542 -21.36 3.05 21.08
C VAL A 542 -21.93 4.06 20.07
N SER A 543 -21.40 5.30 20.08
CA SER A 543 -21.70 6.27 19.01
C SER A 543 -21.02 5.83 17.72
N VAL A 544 -21.78 5.78 16.62
CA VAL A 544 -21.31 5.42 15.29
C VAL A 544 -21.62 6.54 14.29
N ALA A 545 -20.62 7.37 14.00
CA ALA A 545 -20.69 8.48 13.05
C ALA A 545 -19.69 8.25 11.90
N ALA A 546 -20.22 8.19 10.67
CA ALA A 546 -19.50 7.91 9.41
C ALA A 546 -18.31 6.95 9.53
N ASN A 547 -18.57 5.73 9.99
CA ASN A 547 -17.65 4.62 9.74
C ASN A 547 -18.09 3.89 8.47
N VAL A 548 -17.13 3.38 7.71
CA VAL A 548 -17.36 2.42 6.64
C VAL A 548 -17.07 1.05 7.24
N ILE A 549 -18.07 0.16 7.26
CA ILE A 549 -18.08 -1.10 8.03
C ILE A 549 -18.70 -2.21 7.17
N ASP A 550 -18.19 -3.44 7.29
CA ASP A 550 -18.70 -4.65 6.64
C ASP A 550 -18.83 -4.49 5.10
N GLN A 551 -17.99 -3.67 4.47
CA GLN A 551 -17.99 -3.44 3.02
C GLN A 551 -17.01 -4.35 2.27
N GLU A 552 -17.33 -4.63 1.00
CA GLU A 552 -16.43 -5.32 0.06
C GLU A 552 -15.12 -4.55 -0.10
N ALA A 553 -13.98 -5.22 0.11
CA ALA A 553 -12.66 -4.59 0.07
C ALA A 553 -12.36 -3.87 -1.25
N THR A 554 -12.89 -4.36 -2.37
CA THR A 554 -12.69 -3.73 -3.68
C THR A 554 -13.52 -2.46 -3.89
N ALA A 555 -14.60 -2.27 -3.13
CA ALA A 555 -15.37 -1.01 -3.14
C ALA A 555 -14.67 0.10 -2.35
N VAL A 556 -13.78 -0.28 -1.43
CA VAL A 556 -13.07 0.59 -0.47
C VAL A 556 -11.62 0.89 -0.90
N TYR A 557 -10.86 -0.13 -1.28
CA TYR A 557 -9.42 -0.06 -1.59
C TYR A 557 -9.11 -0.31 -3.08
N GLY A 558 -10.11 -0.69 -3.88
CA GLY A 558 -9.98 -0.90 -5.32
C GLY A 558 -9.60 -2.32 -5.74
N VAL A 559 -9.16 -2.49 -6.99
CA VAL A 559 -9.08 -3.83 -7.62
C VAL A 559 -7.67 -4.42 -7.64
N LEU A 560 -6.62 -3.64 -7.96
CA LEU A 560 -5.25 -4.17 -8.16
C LEU A 560 -4.11 -3.15 -7.92
N PRO A 561 -3.11 -3.43 -7.05
CA PRO A 561 -3.13 -4.24 -5.85
C PRO A 561 -3.10 -3.36 -4.58
N PHE A 562 -4.10 -3.46 -3.71
CA PHE A 562 -4.12 -2.75 -2.44
C PHE A 562 -3.38 -3.54 -1.34
N GLY A 563 -2.73 -2.81 -0.43
CA GLY A 563 -1.89 -3.37 0.63
C GLY A 563 -1.10 -2.28 1.35
N LEU A 564 -0.22 -2.66 2.28
CA LEU A 564 0.63 -1.71 2.99
C LEU A 564 1.63 -1.01 2.06
N LEU A 565 1.58 0.31 2.06
CA LEU A 565 2.47 1.17 1.28
C LEU A 565 3.24 2.16 2.15
N GLN A 566 4.41 2.55 1.67
CA GLN A 566 5.37 3.41 2.36
C GLN A 566 4.99 4.89 2.18
N LEU A 567 3.96 5.32 2.90
CA LEU A 567 3.40 6.68 2.79
C LEU A 567 3.63 7.56 4.03
N GLY A 568 3.97 6.97 5.18
CA GLY A 568 4.21 7.69 6.43
C GLY A 568 5.69 7.92 6.75
N GLN A 569 5.92 8.67 7.83
CA GLN A 569 7.26 9.00 8.33
C GLN A 569 8.10 7.74 8.59
N GLU A 570 9.41 7.82 8.38
CA GLU A 570 10.34 6.77 8.78
C GLU A 570 10.35 6.58 10.31
N THR A 571 10.35 5.31 10.74
CA THR A 571 10.47 4.92 12.15
C THR A 571 11.74 4.13 12.39
N ALA A 572 12.22 4.24 13.64
CA ALA A 572 13.23 3.41 14.28
C ALA A 572 14.68 3.61 13.83
N GLY A 573 15.58 3.03 14.64
CA GLY A 573 16.99 3.40 14.69
C GLY A 573 17.90 2.40 14.02
N LYS A 574 19.00 2.07 14.70
CA LYS A 574 20.15 1.29 14.19
C LYS A 574 19.85 0.05 13.34
N ALA A 575 18.70 -0.62 13.49
CA ALA A 575 18.32 -1.76 12.64
C ALA A 575 17.95 -1.38 11.19
N GLY A 576 17.93 -0.08 10.87
CA GLY A 576 17.41 0.47 9.61
C GLY A 576 16.02 1.06 9.82
N SER A 577 15.69 2.07 9.03
CA SER A 577 14.38 2.72 9.10
C SER A 577 13.27 1.85 8.48
N VAL A 578 12.10 1.89 9.11
CA VAL A 578 10.88 1.22 8.68
C VAL A 578 9.78 2.29 8.64
N PRO A 579 9.23 2.67 7.48
CA PRO A 579 8.19 3.68 7.42
C PRO A 579 6.93 3.25 8.16
N VAL A 580 6.22 4.20 8.76
CA VAL A 580 4.80 4.03 9.09
C VAL A 580 4.07 3.66 7.80
N GLN A 581 3.45 2.49 7.77
CA GLN A 581 2.73 2.00 6.59
C GLN A 581 1.22 2.07 6.80
N THR A 582 0.51 2.33 5.71
CA THR A 582 -0.94 2.45 5.65
C THR A 582 -1.45 1.97 4.29
N ILE A 583 -2.76 1.95 4.09
CA ILE A 583 -3.43 1.40 2.90
C ILE A 583 -4.17 2.53 2.19
N PRO A 584 -3.87 2.81 0.90
CA PRO A 584 -4.63 3.78 0.11
C PRO A 584 -6.11 3.42 0.02
N ILE A 585 -6.98 4.42 0.18
CA ILE A 585 -8.39 4.31 -0.16
C ILE A 585 -8.59 4.56 -1.66
N ARG A 586 -9.73 4.11 -2.19
CA ARG A 586 -10.12 4.29 -3.58
C ARG A 586 -10.69 5.71 -3.82
N PRO A 587 -10.14 6.48 -4.79
CA PRO A 587 -10.78 7.68 -5.34
C PRO A 587 -12.19 7.43 -5.85
N GLU A 588 -13.13 8.35 -5.59
CA GLU A 588 -14.58 8.21 -5.80
C GLU A 588 -15.17 6.93 -5.14
N GLY A 589 -14.48 6.38 -4.13
CA GLY A 589 -14.83 5.16 -3.42
C GLY A 589 -15.72 5.38 -2.19
N LEU A 590 -15.99 4.30 -1.44
CA LEU A 590 -16.88 4.37 -0.27
C LEU A 590 -16.32 5.13 0.94
N ALA A 591 -15.07 5.59 0.89
CA ALA A 591 -14.36 6.25 1.99
C ALA A 591 -13.84 7.66 1.66
N ASP A 592 -13.91 8.08 0.39
CA ASP A 592 -13.47 9.38 -0.13
C ASP A 592 -14.57 10.44 0.09
N ASP A 593 -14.21 11.62 0.61
CA ASP A 593 -15.13 12.77 0.77
C ASP A 593 -16.41 12.52 1.65
N VAL A 594 -16.42 11.50 2.56
CA VAL A 594 -17.63 11.08 3.33
C VAL A 594 -17.52 11.03 4.87
N GLY A 595 -16.39 11.45 5.43
CA GLY A 595 -16.12 11.54 6.87
C GLY A 595 -16.82 12.71 7.58
N VAL A 596 -16.84 12.68 8.92
CA VAL A 596 -17.63 13.63 9.76
C VAL A 596 -16.92 14.12 11.03
N THR A 597 -15.59 13.96 11.13
CA THR A 597 -14.81 14.49 12.26
C THR A 597 -14.10 15.79 11.86
N ASP A 598 -13.77 16.63 12.85
CA ASP A 598 -12.91 17.82 12.70
C ASP A 598 -11.48 17.43 13.15
N LEU A 599 -10.83 16.54 12.39
CA LEU A 599 -9.44 16.15 12.62
C LEU A 599 -8.49 17.08 11.85
N SER A 600 -7.30 17.33 12.40
CA SER A 600 -6.34 18.27 11.80
C SER A 600 -5.35 17.64 10.81
N VAL A 601 -5.01 16.37 11.01
CA VAL A 601 -4.04 15.61 10.21
C VAL A 601 -4.46 14.14 10.05
N ASP A 602 -3.81 13.43 9.13
CA ASP A 602 -3.90 11.99 8.88
C ASP A 602 -2.76 11.20 9.54
N GLN A 603 -2.72 9.87 9.37
CA GLN A 603 -1.68 8.95 9.88
C GLN A 603 -0.25 9.36 9.52
N ASN A 604 -0.06 10.03 8.38
CA ASN A 604 1.25 10.36 7.84
C ASN A 604 1.71 11.78 8.25
N GLY A 605 0.83 12.55 8.91
CA GLY A 605 1.03 13.93 9.33
C GLY A 605 0.58 14.97 8.30
N HIS A 606 -0.02 14.53 7.19
CA HIS A 606 -0.60 15.43 6.18
C HIS A 606 -1.93 15.98 6.67
N LYS A 607 -2.29 17.18 6.23
CA LYS A 607 -3.55 17.81 6.67
C LYS A 607 -4.75 17.02 6.20
N ARG A 608 -5.84 17.10 6.97
CA ARG A 608 -7.17 16.76 6.46
C ARG A 608 -7.86 17.97 5.84
N SER A 609 -8.82 17.69 4.99
CA SER A 609 -9.78 18.62 4.43
C SER A 609 -10.61 19.31 5.51
N THR A 610 -11.18 20.46 5.17
CA THR A 610 -12.05 21.25 6.07
C THR A 610 -13.50 21.30 5.61
N THR A 611 -13.84 20.56 4.55
CA THR A 611 -15.16 20.55 3.89
C THR A 611 -15.83 19.18 4.03
N ASN A 612 -15.20 18.16 3.44
CA ASN A 612 -15.50 16.74 3.66
C ASN A 612 -14.17 16.03 3.92
N GLN A 613 -14.07 15.22 4.98
CA GLN A 613 -12.87 14.43 5.29
C GLN A 613 -13.00 13.00 4.74
N ASP A 614 -11.90 12.26 4.68
CA ASP A 614 -11.93 10.85 4.35
C ASP A 614 -12.25 9.99 5.57
N VAL A 615 -12.76 8.78 5.33
CA VAL A 615 -12.97 7.76 6.36
C VAL A 615 -11.76 6.82 6.39
N GLY A 616 -11.12 6.72 7.57
CA GLY A 616 -9.94 5.89 7.80
C GLY A 616 -8.70 6.67 8.22
N ALA A 617 -7.56 6.01 8.18
CA ALA A 617 -6.31 6.52 8.73
C ALA A 617 -5.61 7.59 7.87
N ILE A 618 -5.85 7.62 6.57
CA ILE A 618 -5.26 8.62 5.65
C ILE A 618 -6.26 9.69 5.24
N GLU A 619 -5.75 10.72 4.57
CA GLU A 619 -6.55 11.65 3.77
C GLU A 619 -5.88 11.88 2.40
N ILE A 620 -6.65 11.79 1.33
CA ILE A 620 -6.19 11.95 -0.04
C ILE A 620 -6.84 13.16 -0.73
N LYS A 621 -6.28 13.50 -1.88
CA LYS A 621 -6.99 14.14 -2.98
C LYS A 621 -6.50 13.54 -4.29
N TRP A 622 -7.24 13.73 -5.37
CA TRP A 622 -6.90 13.14 -6.66
C TRP A 622 -7.12 14.07 -7.85
N VAL A 623 -6.34 13.83 -8.90
CA VAL A 623 -6.58 14.33 -10.25
C VAL A 623 -7.03 13.17 -11.13
N LYS A 624 -8.28 13.23 -11.60
CA LYS A 624 -8.90 12.23 -12.48
C LYS A 624 -8.72 12.65 -13.94
N TYR A 625 -7.98 11.87 -14.71
CA TYR A 625 -7.72 12.08 -16.13
C TYR A 625 -8.65 11.20 -16.97
N VAL A 626 -9.57 11.81 -17.72
CA VAL A 626 -10.50 11.14 -18.61
C VAL A 626 -10.07 11.38 -20.05
N THR A 627 -9.76 10.33 -20.82
CA THR A 627 -9.15 10.50 -22.16
C THR A 627 -10.08 11.19 -23.16
N ASN A 628 -11.41 11.15 -22.94
CA ASN A 628 -12.42 11.80 -23.78
C ASN A 628 -12.45 11.30 -25.24
N LEU A 629 -11.91 10.09 -25.48
CA LEU A 629 -11.94 9.38 -26.75
C LEU A 629 -12.80 8.12 -26.66
N THR A 630 -13.21 7.57 -27.81
CA THR A 630 -13.84 6.25 -27.91
C THR A 630 -13.06 5.39 -28.90
N GLY A 631 -12.81 4.12 -28.55
CA GLY A 631 -11.94 3.21 -29.31
C GLY A 631 -10.98 2.44 -28.41
N SER A 632 -10.08 1.66 -29.00
CA SER A 632 -9.07 0.83 -28.32
C SER A 632 -7.65 1.41 -28.31
N ASP A 633 -7.40 2.45 -29.10
CA ASP A 633 -6.05 2.75 -29.61
C ASP A 633 -5.36 3.88 -28.81
N TRP A 634 -5.80 4.07 -27.57
CA TRP A 634 -5.26 5.03 -26.60
C TRP A 634 -5.09 4.32 -25.25
N SER A 635 -4.10 4.77 -24.48
CA SER A 635 -3.91 4.29 -23.10
C SER A 635 -3.19 5.35 -22.27
N LEU A 636 -3.53 5.40 -21.00
CA LEU A 636 -2.75 6.07 -19.96
C LEU A 636 -1.80 5.01 -19.38
N ALA A 637 -0.50 5.25 -19.49
CA ALA A 637 0.51 4.24 -19.17
C ALA A 637 0.42 3.78 -17.71
N ARG A 638 0.52 2.46 -17.48
CA ARG A 638 0.56 1.87 -16.13
C ARG A 638 2.01 1.73 -15.66
N PRO A 639 2.41 2.31 -14.51
CA PRO A 639 3.68 2.01 -13.86
C PRO A 639 3.85 0.50 -13.66
N SER A 640 5.08 -0.01 -13.80
CA SER A 640 5.37 -1.43 -13.58
C SER A 640 5.19 -1.87 -12.12
N ASN A 641 5.29 -0.92 -11.19
CA ASN A 641 5.16 -1.10 -9.75
C ASN A 641 4.08 -0.13 -9.24
N TYR A 642 3.23 -0.56 -8.31
CA TYR A 642 2.27 0.32 -7.64
C TYR A 642 2.94 1.01 -6.45
N ASP A 643 2.82 2.34 -6.38
CA ASP A 643 3.44 3.22 -5.38
C ASP A 643 2.42 3.89 -4.44
N GLY A 644 1.13 3.57 -4.58
CA GLY A 644 0.03 4.22 -3.87
C GLY A 644 -0.41 5.57 -4.46
N ARG A 645 0.36 6.14 -5.39
CA ARG A 645 0.08 7.46 -5.99
C ARG A 645 -0.72 7.36 -7.28
N THR A 646 -0.76 6.19 -7.92
CA THR A 646 -1.37 6.05 -9.27
C THR A 646 -2.38 4.91 -9.29
N TYR A 647 -3.67 5.22 -9.29
CA TYR A 647 -4.76 4.28 -9.04
C TYR A 647 -5.52 3.88 -10.32
N TYR A 648 -5.83 2.58 -10.45
CA TYR A 648 -6.40 1.93 -11.63
C TYR A 648 -7.58 1.01 -11.25
N GLU A 649 -8.77 1.27 -11.79
CA GLU A 649 -9.95 0.40 -11.60
C GLU A 649 -9.84 -0.93 -12.36
N THR A 650 -9.16 -0.93 -13.51
CA THR A 650 -9.00 -2.09 -14.40
C THR A 650 -7.64 -2.02 -15.12
N GLU A 651 -7.27 -3.10 -15.82
CA GLU A 651 -5.99 -3.16 -16.55
C GLU A 651 -5.92 -2.24 -17.77
N ASN A 652 -7.05 -1.79 -18.31
CA ASN A 652 -7.13 -0.92 -19.50
C ASN A 652 -8.21 0.17 -19.29
N PRO A 653 -8.00 1.16 -18.41
CA PRO A 653 -9.07 2.05 -17.97
C PRO A 653 -9.24 3.28 -18.89
N MET A 654 -10.48 3.74 -19.01
CA MET A 654 -10.83 5.03 -19.66
C MET A 654 -10.41 6.26 -18.85
N GLU A 655 -10.13 6.03 -17.57
CA GLU A 655 -9.94 7.05 -16.54
C GLU A 655 -8.73 6.66 -15.67
N LEU A 656 -7.90 7.63 -15.31
CA LEU A 656 -6.76 7.43 -14.40
C LEU A 656 -6.88 8.38 -13.22
N TYR A 657 -6.53 7.94 -12.02
CA TYR A 657 -6.42 8.82 -10.86
C TYR A 657 -4.96 8.92 -10.43
N GLN A 658 -4.43 10.14 -10.39
CA GLN A 658 -3.19 10.42 -9.66
C GLN A 658 -3.58 10.98 -8.29
N VAL A 659 -3.23 10.23 -7.25
CA VAL A 659 -3.52 10.48 -5.85
C VAL A 659 -2.35 11.25 -5.22
N TYR A 660 -2.69 12.21 -4.37
CA TYR A 660 -1.77 13.11 -3.67
C TYR A 660 -2.23 13.31 -2.23
N ASN A 661 -1.32 13.71 -1.34
CA ASN A 661 -1.70 14.16 -0.01
C ASN A 661 -2.26 15.60 -0.08
N THR A 662 -3.17 16.01 0.81
CA THR A 662 -3.93 17.27 0.63
C THR A 662 -3.06 18.53 0.53
N ASP A 663 -1.91 18.56 1.18
CA ASP A 663 -0.95 19.67 1.16
C ASP A 663 0.19 19.52 0.14
N GLU A 664 0.21 18.43 -0.64
CA GLU A 664 1.13 18.24 -1.76
C GLU A 664 0.73 19.10 -2.97
N ALA A 665 1.72 19.65 -3.69
CA ALA A 665 1.48 20.46 -4.89
C ALA A 665 1.54 19.63 -6.18
N VAL A 666 0.53 19.75 -7.04
CA VAL A 666 0.52 19.11 -8.37
C VAL A 666 1.43 19.89 -9.32
N THR A 667 2.56 19.28 -9.70
CA THR A 667 3.61 19.93 -10.52
C THR A 667 3.55 19.56 -12.00
N THR A 668 3.12 18.33 -12.32
CA THR A 668 3.00 17.80 -13.68
C THR A 668 1.70 17.02 -13.83
N PHE A 669 1.03 17.18 -14.98
CA PHE A 669 -0.10 16.32 -15.35
C PHE A 669 0.39 15.10 -16.14
N VAL A 670 -0.34 13.98 -16.06
CA VAL A 670 -0.06 12.80 -16.87
C VAL A 670 -0.33 13.13 -18.35
N LYS A 671 0.53 12.65 -19.26
CA LYS A 671 0.29 12.74 -20.71
C LYS A 671 -0.18 11.37 -21.25
N PRO A 672 -1.29 11.30 -22.02
CA PRO A 672 -1.73 10.05 -22.66
C PRO A 672 -0.86 9.69 -23.87
N ASN A 673 -0.91 8.43 -24.28
CA ASN A 673 -0.41 8.03 -25.60
C ASN A 673 -1.29 8.64 -26.72
N GLU A 674 -0.65 9.13 -27.79
CA GLU A 674 -1.32 9.79 -28.92
C GLU A 674 -1.65 8.78 -30.04
N PRO A 675 -2.93 8.59 -30.43
CA PRO A 675 -3.31 7.73 -31.56
C PRO A 675 -2.85 8.30 -32.91
N GLU A 676 -2.62 7.44 -33.91
CA GLU A 676 -2.11 7.85 -35.25
C GLU A 676 -2.91 8.97 -35.95
N GLN A 677 -4.19 9.13 -35.60
CA GLN A 677 -5.11 10.11 -36.20
C GLN A 677 -5.43 11.32 -35.29
N LYS A 678 -4.90 11.38 -34.07
CA LYS A 678 -5.22 12.42 -33.07
C LYS A 678 -3.98 12.99 -32.38
N VAL A 679 -3.85 14.32 -32.39
CA VAL A 679 -2.81 15.06 -31.64
C VAL A 679 -3.39 15.49 -30.30
N PHE A 680 -2.65 15.28 -29.20
CA PHE A 680 -3.06 15.73 -27.87
C PHE A 680 -2.78 17.23 -27.68
N VAL A 681 -3.84 18.02 -27.48
CA VAL A 681 -3.76 19.49 -27.31
C VAL A 681 -3.50 19.87 -25.85
N GLY A 682 -4.06 19.11 -24.91
CA GLY A 682 -3.96 19.37 -23.48
C GLY A 682 -5.18 18.86 -22.70
N TRP A 683 -5.26 19.29 -21.44
CA TRP A 683 -6.34 18.96 -20.52
C TRP A 683 -7.32 20.14 -20.40
N ASN A 684 -8.60 19.88 -20.14
CA ASN A 684 -9.60 20.90 -19.78
C ASN A 684 -10.50 20.42 -18.64
N THR A 685 -11.02 21.30 -17.78
CA THR A 685 -11.95 20.90 -16.71
C THR A 685 -13.33 20.43 -17.19
N GLU A 686 -13.70 20.71 -18.44
CA GLU A 686 -14.96 20.31 -19.07
C GLU A 686 -14.72 19.46 -20.32
N ALA A 687 -15.56 18.45 -20.54
CA ALA A 687 -15.42 17.51 -21.66
C ALA A 687 -15.57 18.17 -23.04
N ASP A 688 -16.35 19.26 -23.13
CA ASP A 688 -16.56 20.03 -24.36
C ASP A 688 -15.51 21.13 -24.61
N GLY A 689 -14.52 21.27 -23.72
CA GLY A 689 -13.47 22.28 -23.80
C GLY A 689 -13.88 23.69 -23.36
N SER A 690 -15.10 23.88 -22.82
CA SER A 690 -15.58 25.20 -22.36
C SER A 690 -15.00 25.65 -21.02
N GLY A 691 -14.37 24.74 -20.28
CA GLY A 691 -13.75 24.97 -18.97
C GLY A 691 -12.34 25.54 -19.02
N THR A 692 -11.58 25.38 -17.94
CA THR A 692 -10.20 25.88 -17.85
C THR A 692 -9.25 24.90 -18.53
N SER A 693 -8.49 25.38 -19.53
CA SER A 693 -7.48 24.59 -20.26
C SER A 693 -6.11 24.62 -19.59
N TYR A 694 -5.42 23.48 -19.63
CA TYR A 694 -4.04 23.29 -19.15
C TYR A 694 -3.17 22.60 -20.21
N SER A 695 -1.93 23.08 -20.35
CA SER A 695 -0.89 22.49 -21.19
C SER A 695 -0.40 21.15 -20.65
N ALA A 696 -0.10 20.20 -21.54
CA ALA A 696 0.45 18.90 -21.18
C ALA A 696 1.79 19.03 -20.41
N ASP A 697 2.68 19.91 -20.86
CA ASP A 697 4.06 20.01 -20.37
C ASP A 697 4.23 20.85 -19.10
N THR A 698 3.16 21.45 -18.56
CA THR A 698 3.24 22.29 -17.35
C THR A 698 1.89 22.41 -16.67
N ALA A 699 1.79 22.01 -15.40
CA ALA A 699 0.60 22.23 -14.56
C ALA A 699 0.43 23.70 -14.11
N ASN A 700 1.26 24.63 -14.60
CA ASN A 700 1.31 26.06 -14.26
C ASN A 700 1.30 26.39 -12.75
N GLY A 701 1.83 25.48 -11.92
CA GLY A 701 1.83 25.64 -10.46
C GLY A 701 0.43 25.52 -9.84
N LEU A 702 -0.50 24.80 -10.48
CA LEU A 702 -1.84 24.57 -9.97
C LEU A 702 -1.79 23.68 -8.72
N ILE A 703 -1.79 24.32 -7.55
CA ILE A 703 -2.15 23.65 -6.30
C ILE A 703 -3.65 23.36 -6.37
N ALA A 704 -4.01 22.17 -6.87
CA ALA A 704 -5.33 21.61 -6.65
C ALA A 704 -5.50 21.43 -5.13
N SER A 705 -6.34 22.25 -4.49
CA SER A 705 -6.65 22.13 -3.05
C SER A 705 -7.76 21.11 -2.77
N GLU A 706 -8.50 20.72 -3.82
CA GLU A 706 -9.63 19.80 -3.81
C GLU A 706 -9.45 18.75 -4.93
N ASN A 707 -10.32 17.77 -4.98
CA ASN A 707 -10.44 16.78 -6.06
C ASN A 707 -10.74 17.44 -7.43
N LEU A 708 -10.10 16.96 -8.51
CA LEU A 708 -10.12 17.61 -9.83
C LEU A 708 -10.25 16.62 -10.99
N THR A 709 -11.28 16.77 -11.83
CA THR A 709 -11.41 16.02 -13.08
C THR A 709 -10.91 16.83 -14.29
N LEU A 710 -10.16 16.17 -15.17
CA LEU A 710 -9.57 16.71 -16.39
C LEU A 710 -9.91 15.83 -17.60
N TYR A 711 -10.43 16.45 -18.66
CA TYR A 711 -10.79 15.80 -19.91
C TYR A 711 -9.78 16.11 -21.00
N GLY A 712 -9.36 15.08 -21.75
CA GLY A 712 -8.43 15.22 -22.85
C GLY A 712 -9.03 15.99 -24.02
N GLN A 713 -8.25 16.90 -24.61
CA GLN A 713 -8.63 17.67 -25.79
C GLN A 713 -7.72 17.33 -26.96
N TRP A 714 -8.29 17.14 -28.15
CA TRP A 714 -7.64 16.46 -29.27
C TRP A 714 -7.96 17.11 -30.63
N GLU A 715 -6.93 17.33 -31.45
CA GLU A 715 -7.08 17.74 -32.85
C GLU A 715 -6.91 16.55 -33.81
N ASP A 716 -7.61 16.57 -34.95
CA ASP A 716 -7.41 15.59 -36.03
C ASP A 716 -6.06 15.80 -36.74
N VAL A 717 -5.31 14.72 -36.92
CA VAL A 717 -4.10 14.70 -37.77
C VAL A 717 -4.54 14.97 -39.21
N LYS A 718 -4.14 16.14 -39.73
CA LYS A 718 -4.48 16.57 -41.09
C LYS A 718 -3.65 15.79 -42.11
N VAL A 719 -4.25 14.74 -42.66
CA VAL A 719 -3.68 13.97 -43.77
C VAL A 719 -3.93 14.71 -45.08
N ASP A 720 -2.86 15.00 -45.81
CA ASP A 720 -2.92 15.71 -47.09
C ASP A 720 -3.18 14.73 -48.26
N THR A 721 -4.35 14.84 -48.88
CA THR A 721 -4.74 14.10 -50.09
C THR A 721 -4.42 14.83 -51.39
N TYR A 722 -4.30 14.06 -52.47
CA TYR A 722 -3.98 14.50 -53.83
C TYR A 722 -4.98 13.89 -54.84
N HIS A 723 -5.28 14.62 -55.92
CA HIS A 723 -6.26 14.21 -56.93
C HIS A 723 -5.70 14.34 -58.35
N VAL A 724 -6.04 13.40 -59.24
CA VAL A 724 -5.65 13.43 -60.66
C VAL A 724 -6.88 13.43 -61.55
N TYR A 725 -7.00 14.45 -62.39
CA TYR A 725 -8.11 14.66 -63.32
C TYR A 725 -7.64 14.50 -64.78
N TYR A 726 -8.58 14.21 -65.67
CA TYR A 726 -8.32 13.98 -67.08
C TYR A 726 -9.13 14.95 -67.96
N ASP A 727 -8.50 15.46 -69.01
CA ASP A 727 -9.11 16.37 -70.00
C ASP A 727 -8.91 15.83 -71.41
N GLY A 728 -10.00 15.54 -72.12
CA GLY A 728 -9.99 15.07 -73.51
C GLY A 728 -9.37 16.04 -74.52
N ASN A 729 -9.04 17.27 -74.12
CA ASN A 729 -8.13 18.19 -74.81
C ASN A 729 -8.46 18.37 -76.32
N GLY A 730 -9.68 18.85 -76.60
CA GLY A 730 -10.17 19.05 -77.97
C GLY A 730 -10.86 17.84 -78.60
N ALA A 731 -10.95 16.70 -77.89
CA ALA A 731 -11.83 15.59 -78.26
C ALA A 731 -13.26 16.06 -78.56
N ASN A 732 -13.90 15.46 -79.58
CA ASN A 732 -15.17 15.95 -80.11
C ASN A 732 -16.37 15.03 -79.83
N THR A 733 -16.14 13.85 -79.24
CA THR A 733 -17.18 13.00 -78.61
C THR A 733 -16.60 12.19 -77.45
N GLY A 734 -17.44 11.77 -76.51
CA GLY A 734 -17.07 10.99 -75.33
C GLY A 734 -17.01 11.84 -74.06
N ASP A 735 -16.71 11.20 -72.94
CA ASP A 735 -16.65 11.75 -71.59
C ASP A 735 -15.23 11.56 -71.04
N ASN A 736 -14.69 12.54 -70.30
CA ASN A 736 -13.37 12.41 -69.71
C ASN A 736 -13.33 11.25 -68.69
N PRO A 737 -12.27 10.42 -68.66
CA PRO A 737 -12.07 9.43 -67.61
C PRO A 737 -12.11 10.08 -66.21
N VAL A 738 -12.85 9.45 -65.30
CA VAL A 738 -12.94 9.89 -63.91
C VAL A 738 -12.10 8.94 -63.07
N ASP A 739 -10.99 9.44 -62.54
CA ASP A 739 -10.36 8.81 -61.39
C ASP A 739 -11.08 9.30 -60.13
N ALA A 740 -11.63 8.36 -59.38
CA ALA A 740 -12.38 8.61 -58.15
C ALA A 740 -11.55 8.30 -56.89
N LYS A 741 -10.26 7.94 -57.04
CA LYS A 741 -9.36 7.71 -55.91
C LYS A 741 -8.78 9.04 -55.41
N GLU A 742 -8.79 9.21 -54.09
CA GLU A 742 -7.94 10.17 -53.38
C GLU A 742 -6.61 9.49 -53.08
N TYR A 743 -5.50 10.17 -53.36
CA TYR A 743 -4.15 9.62 -53.23
C TYR A 743 -3.42 10.23 -52.02
N LEU A 744 -2.69 9.40 -51.28
CA LEU A 744 -1.77 9.86 -50.23
C LEU A 744 -0.39 10.21 -50.82
N LEU A 745 0.46 10.88 -50.03
CA LEU A 745 1.81 11.31 -50.45
C LEU A 745 2.68 10.17 -51.00
N GLU A 746 2.61 8.99 -50.38
CA GLU A 746 3.40 7.80 -50.76
C GLU A 746 2.64 6.86 -51.71
N ASP A 747 1.44 7.22 -52.17
CA ASP A 747 0.69 6.41 -53.11
C ASP A 747 1.28 6.43 -54.54
N THR A 748 0.98 5.37 -55.28
CA THR A 748 1.17 5.31 -56.73
C THR A 748 -0.15 5.60 -57.45
N VAL A 749 -0.14 6.56 -58.38
CA VAL A 749 -1.23 6.86 -59.32
C VAL A 749 -1.15 5.90 -60.51
N ALA A 750 -2.29 5.34 -60.91
CA ALA A 750 -2.43 4.58 -62.15
C ALA A 750 -3.05 5.46 -63.24
N ILE A 751 -2.35 5.63 -64.36
CA ILE A 751 -2.78 6.48 -65.47
C ILE A 751 -3.92 5.80 -66.22
N GLN A 752 -5.10 6.43 -66.23
CA GLN A 752 -6.30 5.88 -66.85
C GLN A 752 -6.15 5.71 -68.38
N ASP A 753 -6.90 4.78 -68.96
CA ASP A 753 -7.03 4.66 -70.42
C ASP A 753 -8.07 5.66 -70.97
N LEU A 754 -8.14 5.80 -72.30
CA LEU A 754 -8.95 6.79 -73.02
C LEU A 754 -10.46 6.74 -72.71
N GLY A 755 -10.96 5.59 -72.27
CA GLY A 755 -12.40 5.36 -72.06
C GLY A 755 -13.18 5.40 -73.38
N ASN A 756 -14.15 6.31 -73.49
CA ASN A 756 -14.98 6.51 -74.69
C ASN A 756 -14.64 7.80 -75.47
N LEU A 757 -13.60 8.54 -75.08
CA LEU A 757 -13.16 9.75 -75.79
C LEU A 757 -12.72 9.45 -77.22
N SER A 758 -13.07 10.35 -78.14
CA SER A 758 -12.67 10.27 -79.54
C SER A 758 -12.49 11.66 -80.14
N TYR A 759 -11.51 11.79 -81.02
CA TYR A 759 -11.23 13.00 -81.79
C TYR A 759 -11.09 12.64 -83.27
N SER A 760 -11.98 13.17 -84.11
CA SER A 760 -12.03 12.76 -85.53
C SER A 760 -10.71 13.01 -86.27
N ASN A 761 -10.29 12.02 -87.07
CA ASN A 761 -9.02 12.01 -87.83
C ASN A 761 -7.76 12.08 -86.94
N HIS A 762 -7.86 11.75 -85.65
CA HIS A 762 -6.73 11.71 -84.73
C HIS A 762 -6.70 10.41 -83.92
N GLN A 763 -5.52 9.82 -83.82
CA GLN A 763 -5.22 8.72 -82.92
C GLN A 763 -4.80 9.29 -81.55
N PHE A 764 -5.38 8.76 -80.47
CA PHE A 764 -4.88 9.02 -79.11
C PHE A 764 -3.53 8.34 -78.91
N THR A 765 -2.60 9.04 -78.26
CA THR A 765 -1.24 8.51 -78.02
C THR A 765 -0.91 8.30 -76.53
N GLY A 766 -1.62 8.99 -75.63
CA GLY A 766 -1.38 9.00 -74.19
C GLY A 766 -1.73 10.36 -73.60
N TRP A 767 -1.38 10.58 -72.34
CA TRP A 767 -1.69 11.80 -71.60
C TRP A 767 -0.47 12.70 -71.45
N ASN A 768 -0.68 14.00 -71.17
CA ASN A 768 0.39 14.98 -71.00
C ASN A 768 0.09 15.96 -69.84
N THR A 769 1.09 16.40 -69.07
CA THR A 769 0.87 17.43 -68.02
C THR A 769 0.52 18.83 -68.57
N LYS A 770 0.55 19.04 -69.90
CA LYS A 770 0.15 20.28 -70.56
C LYS A 770 -0.69 20.03 -71.82
N ALA A 771 -1.73 20.84 -72.00
CA ALA A 771 -2.65 20.78 -73.13
C ALA A 771 -1.98 20.94 -74.51
N ASP A 772 -0.85 21.66 -74.58
CA ASP A 772 -0.07 21.86 -75.81
C ASP A 772 0.89 20.68 -76.14
N GLY A 773 0.94 19.65 -75.29
CA GLY A 773 1.82 18.49 -75.45
C GLY A 773 3.29 18.74 -75.06
N THR A 774 3.63 19.89 -74.47
CA THR A 774 5.01 20.25 -74.07
C THR A 774 5.38 19.80 -72.65
N GLY A 775 4.43 19.26 -71.89
CA GLY A 775 4.64 18.69 -70.56
C GLY A 775 5.14 17.25 -70.61
N LYS A 776 5.09 16.56 -69.46
CA LYS A 776 5.48 15.14 -69.39
C LYS A 776 4.41 14.29 -70.06
N PHE A 777 4.83 13.47 -71.03
CA PHE A 777 4.01 12.40 -71.60
C PHE A 777 3.93 11.19 -70.66
N PHE A 778 2.72 10.65 -70.49
CA PHE A 778 2.39 9.39 -69.82
C PHE A 778 1.64 8.46 -70.78
N ALA A 779 2.08 7.21 -70.88
CA ALA A 779 1.32 6.19 -71.62
C ALA A 779 0.07 5.74 -70.82
N PRO A 780 -1.01 5.29 -71.48
CA PRO A 780 -2.14 4.68 -70.79
C PRO A 780 -1.71 3.45 -69.98
N ASN A 781 -2.26 3.28 -68.78
CA ASN A 781 -1.87 2.25 -67.81
C ASN A 781 -0.41 2.33 -67.30
N ALA A 782 0.29 3.45 -67.53
CA ALA A 782 1.52 3.76 -66.80
C ALA A 782 1.21 4.16 -65.35
N SER A 783 2.25 4.41 -64.54
CA SER A 783 2.08 4.87 -63.16
C SER A 783 3.20 5.81 -62.71
N PHE A 784 2.96 6.54 -61.63
CA PHE A 784 3.95 7.39 -60.94
C PHE A 784 3.65 7.48 -59.44
N ALA A 785 4.66 7.73 -58.61
CA ALA A 785 4.48 7.96 -57.16
C ALA A 785 4.23 9.45 -56.88
N VAL A 786 3.28 9.78 -56.00
CA VAL A 786 2.85 11.18 -55.76
C VAL A 786 4.00 12.05 -55.22
N ASN A 787 4.78 11.53 -54.29
CA ASN A 787 5.98 12.17 -53.73
C ASN A 787 7.05 12.56 -54.79
N GLU A 788 7.19 11.80 -55.89
CA GLU A 788 8.09 12.15 -57.01
C GLU A 788 7.54 13.28 -57.89
N TRP A 789 6.23 13.59 -57.82
CA TRP A 789 5.51 14.46 -58.77
C TRP A 789 4.91 15.73 -58.17
N LEU A 790 5.14 15.99 -56.87
CA LEU A 790 4.58 17.13 -56.12
C LEU A 790 4.71 18.51 -56.81
N ALA A 791 5.76 18.73 -57.61
CA ALA A 791 5.99 20.00 -58.30
C ALA A 791 5.07 20.26 -59.51
N GLU A 792 4.36 19.25 -60.03
CA GLU A 792 3.39 19.38 -61.12
C GLU A 792 1.93 19.37 -60.61
N PHE A 793 1.71 19.16 -59.30
CA PHE A 793 0.42 19.39 -58.65
C PHE A 793 0.20 20.88 -58.37
N ASN A 794 -1.05 21.32 -58.50
CA ASN A 794 -1.50 22.67 -58.16
C ASN A 794 -1.51 22.93 -56.65
N ALA A 795 -1.70 24.20 -56.26
CA ALA A 795 -1.80 24.59 -54.84
C ALA A 795 -3.01 24.00 -54.08
N ASP A 796 -3.99 23.44 -54.80
CA ASP A 796 -5.13 22.68 -54.26
C ASP A 796 -4.90 21.15 -54.29
N ARG A 797 -3.68 20.71 -54.62
CA ARG A 797 -3.25 19.30 -54.74
C ARG A 797 -3.97 18.51 -55.84
N SER A 798 -4.53 19.20 -56.82
CA SER A 798 -4.98 18.61 -58.09
C SER A 798 -3.87 18.59 -59.15
N MET A 799 -3.88 17.61 -60.05
CA MET A 799 -3.14 17.65 -61.32
C MET A 799 -4.08 17.24 -62.45
N THR A 800 -4.12 18.02 -63.54
CA THR A 800 -4.91 17.69 -64.74
C THR A 800 -4.00 17.15 -65.84
N LEU A 801 -4.34 15.99 -66.36
CA LEU A 801 -3.66 15.33 -67.47
C LEU A 801 -4.48 15.48 -68.75
N TYR A 802 -3.85 16.02 -69.80
CA TYR A 802 -4.48 16.38 -71.07
C TYR A 802 -4.22 15.30 -72.13
N ALA A 803 -5.25 14.91 -72.88
CA ALA A 803 -5.12 13.89 -73.91
C ALA A 803 -4.21 14.38 -75.06
N GLN A 804 -3.22 13.58 -75.43
CA GLN A 804 -2.28 13.88 -76.49
C GLN A 804 -2.63 13.11 -77.77
N TRP A 805 -2.97 13.86 -78.81
CA TRP A 805 -3.54 13.38 -80.06
C TRP A 805 -2.55 13.51 -81.23
N LYS A 806 -2.60 12.58 -82.17
CA LYS A 806 -1.80 12.57 -83.40
C LYS A 806 -2.71 12.44 -84.63
N MET A 807 -2.63 13.37 -85.57
CA MET A 807 -3.43 13.34 -86.80
C MET A 807 -3.09 12.11 -87.66
N GLU A 808 -4.11 11.52 -88.28
CA GLU A 808 -4.01 10.33 -89.13
C GLU A 808 -4.10 10.71 -90.62
N GLU A 809 -3.06 10.41 -91.40
CA GLU A 809 -2.99 10.77 -92.82
C GLU A 809 -3.65 9.72 -93.73
N VAL A 810 -4.52 10.17 -94.65
CA VAL A 810 -5.22 9.30 -95.61
C VAL A 810 -4.42 9.23 -96.93
N PRO A 811 -4.06 8.03 -97.43
CA PRO A 811 -3.29 7.90 -98.66
C PRO A 811 -4.11 8.21 -99.92
N GLU A 812 -3.56 9.04 -100.82
CA GLU A 812 -4.20 9.42 -102.09
C GLU A 812 -4.24 8.30 -103.14
N LYS A 813 -5.12 8.46 -104.14
CA LYS A 813 -5.56 7.40 -105.06
C LYS A 813 -5.27 7.75 -106.54
N PRO A 814 -4.51 6.93 -107.29
CA PRO A 814 -4.29 7.13 -108.73
C PRO A 814 -5.56 6.95 -109.59
N ILE A 815 -5.55 7.48 -110.83
CA ILE A 815 -6.75 7.63 -111.68
C ILE A 815 -6.48 7.23 -113.15
N LEU A 816 -7.56 6.85 -113.87
CA LEU A 816 -7.75 6.75 -115.34
C LEU A 816 -7.23 5.48 -116.07
N PRO A 817 -7.76 5.12 -117.27
CA PRO A 817 -9.02 5.55 -117.94
C PRO A 817 -9.94 4.41 -118.49
N ASN A 818 -11.15 4.81 -118.91
CA ASN A 818 -12.16 4.14 -119.78
C ASN A 818 -11.77 2.92 -120.65
N ASP A 819 -12.69 1.95 -120.79
CA ASP A 819 -13.56 1.86 -121.99
C ASP A 819 -14.91 1.11 -121.79
N LYS A 820 -15.85 1.39 -122.71
CA LYS A 820 -17.22 0.87 -123.02
C LYS A 820 -17.87 -0.34 -122.30
N MET A 821 -19.21 -0.21 -122.16
CA MET A 821 -20.32 -1.20 -122.40
C MET A 821 -20.23 -2.57 -121.70
N ASP A 822 -21.29 -3.08 -121.06
CA ASP A 822 -22.59 -3.34 -121.70
C ASP A 822 -23.83 -3.21 -120.78
N LYS A 823 -25.02 -3.52 -121.32
CA LYS A 823 -26.31 -3.53 -120.59
C LYS A 823 -26.78 -4.96 -120.27
N GLU A 824 -27.48 -5.14 -119.14
CA GLU A 824 -28.80 -5.82 -119.13
C GLU A 824 -29.58 -5.54 -117.82
N ALA A 825 -30.82 -6.05 -117.70
CA ALA A 825 -31.77 -5.60 -116.68
C ALA A 825 -32.76 -6.69 -116.18
N GLY A 826 -33.24 -6.53 -114.94
CA GLY A 826 -34.33 -7.29 -114.31
C GLY A 826 -34.31 -7.04 -112.78
N GLN A 827 -35.30 -6.38 -112.17
CA GLN A 827 -36.61 -6.93 -111.75
C GLN A 827 -36.46 -8.12 -110.77
N ASN A 828 -36.96 -8.09 -109.52
CA ASN A 828 -38.08 -7.34 -108.94
C ASN A 828 -37.93 -7.00 -107.43
N SER A 829 -38.68 -5.97 -107.00
CA SER A 829 -39.05 -5.66 -105.60
C SER A 829 -40.44 -6.32 -105.28
N PRO A 830 -41.17 -6.06 -104.16
CA PRO A 830 -40.87 -5.24 -102.96
C PRO A 830 -41.33 -5.84 -101.59
N GLN A 831 -41.06 -5.12 -100.47
CA GLN A 831 -41.97 -4.88 -99.30
C GLN A 831 -42.54 -6.07 -98.46
N LYS A 832 -42.96 -5.92 -97.19
CA LYS A 832 -42.63 -4.97 -96.10
C LYS A 832 -43.14 -5.56 -94.75
N VAL A 833 -42.42 -5.30 -93.65
CA VAL A 833 -42.88 -5.16 -92.24
C VAL A 833 -44.13 -5.95 -91.77
N GLU A 834 -43.92 -6.81 -90.76
CA GLU A 834 -44.65 -6.81 -89.48
C GLU A 834 -43.74 -7.49 -88.41
N LYS A 835 -44.06 -7.55 -87.10
CA LYS A 835 -44.20 -6.51 -86.06
C LYS A 835 -44.43 -7.24 -84.71
N GLU A 836 -43.70 -6.85 -83.66
CA GLU A 836 -44.02 -7.02 -82.23
C GLU A 836 -44.03 -8.40 -81.52
N LYS A 837 -43.65 -8.33 -80.22
CA LYS A 837 -43.88 -9.25 -79.07
C LYS A 837 -43.27 -10.67 -79.17
N ALA A 838 -42.28 -11.10 -78.37
CA ALA A 838 -41.90 -10.90 -76.95
C ALA A 838 -42.59 -11.85 -75.94
N GLN A 839 -41.82 -12.83 -75.43
CA GLN A 839 -41.91 -13.36 -74.06
C GLN A 839 -40.63 -14.14 -73.69
N LEU A 840 -40.15 -14.02 -72.45
CA LEU A 840 -39.32 -15.03 -71.78
C LEU A 840 -40.23 -15.91 -70.91
N PRO A 841 -39.79 -17.14 -70.56
CA PRO A 841 -39.36 -17.33 -69.17
C PRO A 841 -38.12 -18.25 -68.97
N GLN A 842 -37.63 -18.21 -67.72
CA GLN A 842 -37.14 -19.30 -66.84
C GLN A 842 -37.39 -20.76 -67.33
N THR A 843 -36.66 -21.83 -66.98
CA THR A 843 -35.48 -22.18 -66.10
C THR A 843 -35.13 -23.67 -66.37
N SER A 844 -34.05 -24.34 -65.94
CA SER A 844 -32.77 -24.07 -65.22
C SER A 844 -31.87 -25.32 -65.29
N GLU A 845 -30.60 -25.23 -64.86
CA GLU A 845 -29.60 -26.33 -64.79
C GLU A 845 -29.16 -26.91 -66.18
N LYS A 846 -27.99 -27.56 -66.35
CA LYS A 846 -26.89 -27.86 -65.41
C LYS A 846 -25.51 -27.72 -66.07
N THR A 847 -24.50 -27.63 -65.21
CA THR A 847 -23.09 -27.30 -65.42
C THR A 847 -22.24 -28.27 -66.27
N ASN A 848 -21.07 -27.76 -66.69
CA ASN A 848 -19.75 -28.43 -66.77
C ASN A 848 -19.23 -29.17 -68.03
N HIS A 849 -18.10 -28.63 -68.54
CA HIS A 849 -16.79 -29.27 -68.84
C HIS A 849 -16.23 -29.33 -70.29
N GLY A 850 -14.89 -29.35 -70.33
CA GLY A 850 -13.99 -29.29 -71.50
C GLY A 850 -13.08 -28.06 -71.41
N PHE A 851 -11.74 -28.14 -71.37
CA PHE A 851 -10.77 -29.26 -71.38
C PHE A 851 -9.53 -28.83 -70.54
N ILE A 852 -8.50 -29.62 -70.22
CA ILE A 852 -8.10 -30.98 -70.66
C ILE A 852 -7.71 -31.86 -69.44
N LEU A 853 -6.60 -32.63 -69.46
CA LEU A 853 -6.19 -33.54 -68.37
C LEU A 853 -4.65 -33.79 -68.34
N LEU A 854 -4.19 -34.45 -67.26
CA LEU A 854 -2.88 -35.10 -67.05
C LEU A 854 -1.68 -34.18 -66.66
N GLY A 855 -0.92 -34.43 -65.58
CA GLY A 855 -1.14 -35.37 -64.47
C GLY A 855 0.08 -35.56 -63.51
N MET A 856 -0.22 -35.90 -62.25
CA MET A 856 0.65 -36.47 -61.18
C MET A 856 1.88 -35.67 -60.65
N LEU A 857 1.89 -35.48 -59.32
CA LEU A 857 2.86 -36.00 -58.32
C LEU A 857 3.19 -34.90 -57.26
N LEU A 858 3.21 -35.02 -55.92
CA LEU A 858 2.75 -35.93 -54.85
C LEU A 858 3.48 -35.43 -53.55
N VAL A 859 2.79 -35.16 -52.41
CA VAL A 859 3.31 -35.33 -51.01
C VAL A 859 4.54 -34.47 -50.55
N MET A 860 4.68 -33.92 -49.32
CA MET A 860 3.85 -33.77 -48.10
C MET A 860 4.43 -32.65 -47.17
N LEU A 861 3.83 -32.52 -45.97
CA LEU A 861 4.31 -31.95 -44.69
C LEU A 861 5.85 -31.78 -44.54
N THR A 862 6.39 -30.83 -43.75
CA THR A 862 6.06 -30.52 -42.34
C THR A 862 6.33 -29.06 -41.93
N GLY A 863 5.81 -28.67 -40.75
CA GLY A 863 6.30 -27.53 -39.96
C GLY A 863 7.14 -27.96 -38.74
N LYS A 864 7.72 -26.99 -38.04
CA LYS A 864 8.66 -27.08 -36.88
C LYS A 864 10.10 -27.55 -37.16
N GLN A 865 11.04 -26.60 -37.10
CA GLN A 865 12.23 -26.60 -36.21
C GLN A 865 12.77 -25.14 -36.20
N VAL A 866 13.13 -24.47 -35.11
CA VAL A 866 13.79 -24.84 -33.82
C VAL A 866 15.31 -25.03 -33.94
N ILE A 867 16.02 -23.95 -33.62
CA ILE A 867 17.38 -23.87 -33.06
C ILE A 867 18.53 -24.48 -33.88
N LYS A 868 19.46 -23.61 -34.32
CA LYS A 868 20.87 -23.69 -33.91
C LYS A 868 21.64 -22.40 -34.17
N ASN A 869 22.00 -21.71 -33.10
CA ASN A 869 23.15 -20.82 -33.08
C ASN A 869 24.40 -21.68 -32.80
N LYS A 870 25.49 -21.53 -33.56
CA LYS A 870 26.80 -22.09 -33.20
C LYS A 870 27.94 -21.30 -33.83
N GLN A 871 28.98 -21.07 -33.04
CA GLN A 871 30.08 -20.16 -33.33
C GLN A 871 31.03 -20.67 -34.43
N HIS A 872 31.60 -19.73 -35.18
CA HIS A 872 33.02 -19.69 -35.55
C HIS A 872 33.47 -18.22 -35.45
N THR A 873 34.42 -17.86 -34.58
CA THR A 873 35.87 -17.72 -34.90
C THR A 873 36.14 -17.01 -36.24
N GLU A 874 36.39 -15.70 -36.20
CA GLU A 874 37.69 -15.11 -35.78
C GLU A 874 37.45 -13.90 -34.86
#